data_AF-A0A9W5TSI0-F1
#
_entry.id   AF-A0A9W5TSI0-F1
#
_cell.length_a   1.000
_cell.length_b   1.000
_cell.length_c   1.000
_cell.angle_alpha   90.00
_cell.angle_beta   90.00
_cell.angle_gamma   90.00
#
_symmetry.space_group_name_H-M   'P 1'
#
loop_
_entity.id
_entity.type
_entity.pdbx_description
1 polymer ?
#
loop_
_entity_poly.entity_id
_entity_poly.type
_entity_poly.pdbx_seq_one_letter_code
_entity_poly.pdbx_strand_id
1 'polypeptide(L)'
;MAGLTWRRELGERLARAWRRAEHGGGQVVVVVGDPGMGKTTMLSWLAEHIGTAARTVTCRGGDAAAALSTAVDIATGWPQPIRARMRAGDLDPMHAAEVLCEGFETAHGAALLVDDVHAADPASRTALNLALRRAVMSGVLVVVTGRRVPSVHAFAEGFVVEELGGLDPADAAAVLESTGVEPIAPGVASRLIDLAAGNPLALAQLPHALSREQLAGRQPLPDEIPLLGDLAAAFTRYLPPPGSGARELLDRIALSSDDSWSCIESSALVDPETALEELENLGLAELSHGRLTLHHPLLRSAVIGSMTEHRRRQLHLEFADSAALSAEVKLAHRARGTVGPDEDLAESLVQAAARMRAGRGIESAARMLDHAAQMTGSDARRGHLLLEAAELLGAAGDAQAARYRLEAVLAEERWADLHVAATLTLATLEAVDGAPAAAQQRLMECVAVAAPDQVGVVEARMAIPLGMLGLVQQIIESAEAAVAHTRPGSVEADVARVVLAHAASARDEGRAGEFVDSLEPLDLVAAIRHDPLVGLHVGRAMAIAERYAEATTALTRLIGSLRAEGARASLAMAYGALGENHIRASRFDDALVCLDEAVALCMGTGQRAFAPFWLGLRARVAAVRGDDQAAQADLDLGFTISDRQSTFGARYFLLANAGLTALTERRDDDVIAKLGECWAFEQAGGLLAPQVARWHVDLVEVYSRRGRHDDAVPLVEHLETVAAASGVSRWTRATARRARALLCADSEPERAGCLLDEAVSIFDPEIDAFDRSRALMDKARVCTDPAARDRSRTEALYGFRRIGASPWAAQVKADDRAPLDELTDAERRILDEVAQGLTNQQIAKRLHLSAKTVANHLYRAYRKLGVSSRTEAARHMLLHDGRADQLRSSAR
;
A
#
# COMPACT_ATOMS: atom_id res chain seq x y z
N MET A 1 6.25 23.35 -23.67
CA MET A 1 6.66 22.00 -24.15
C MET A 1 8.14 21.85 -24.50
N ALA A 2 8.87 22.90 -24.93
CA ALA A 2 10.31 22.78 -25.27
C ALA A 2 11.27 22.57 -24.07
N GLY A 3 10.75 22.56 -22.83
CA GLY A 3 11.55 22.43 -21.60
C GLY A 3 11.78 20.99 -21.12
N LEU A 4 11.19 19.98 -21.76
CA LEU A 4 11.34 18.57 -21.37
C LEU A 4 12.67 18.01 -21.90
N THR A 5 13.38 17.25 -21.08
CA THR A 5 14.79 16.88 -21.30
C THR A 5 15.02 16.16 -22.63
N TRP A 6 14.22 15.15 -22.95
CA TRP A 6 14.37 14.40 -24.20
C TRP A 6 13.94 15.20 -25.44
N ARG A 7 12.95 16.09 -25.31
CA ARG A 7 12.53 16.99 -26.41
C ARG A 7 13.61 18.01 -26.72
N ARG A 8 14.36 18.43 -25.69
CA ARG A 8 15.54 19.28 -25.84
C ARG A 8 16.65 18.56 -26.62
N GLU A 9 16.90 17.28 -26.33
CA GLU A 9 17.88 16.50 -27.09
C GLU A 9 17.53 16.35 -28.58
N LEU A 10 16.26 16.05 -28.90
CA LEU A 10 15.79 15.98 -30.28
C LEU A 10 15.89 17.35 -30.96
N GLY A 11 15.46 18.42 -30.28
CA GLY A 11 15.59 19.79 -30.78
C GLY A 11 17.06 20.15 -31.08
N GLU A 12 17.99 19.77 -30.22
CA GLU A 12 19.42 19.96 -30.46
C GLU A 12 19.95 19.13 -31.63
N ARG A 13 19.48 17.89 -31.82
CA ARG A 13 19.83 17.06 -32.99
C ARG A 13 19.36 17.72 -34.29
N LEU A 14 18.12 18.22 -34.33
CA LEU A 14 17.57 18.92 -35.49
C LEU A 14 18.29 20.25 -35.75
N ALA A 15 18.62 21.01 -34.71
CA ALA A 15 19.43 22.23 -34.84
C ALA A 15 20.86 21.94 -35.34
N ARG A 16 21.46 20.82 -34.94
CA ARG A 16 22.74 20.34 -35.50
C ARG A 16 22.60 19.93 -36.97
N ALA A 17 21.51 19.27 -37.34
CA ALA A 17 21.24 18.90 -38.73
C ALA A 17 21.05 20.15 -39.61
N TRP A 18 20.37 21.18 -39.10
CA TRP A 18 20.24 22.47 -39.75
C TRP A 18 21.60 23.12 -40.01
N ARG A 19 22.46 23.25 -38.99
CA ARG A 19 23.81 23.80 -39.16
C ARG A 19 24.67 23.05 -40.18
N ARG A 20 24.47 21.74 -40.34
CA ARG A 20 25.17 20.97 -41.38
C ARG A 20 24.63 21.30 -42.77
N ALA A 21 23.31 21.44 -42.92
CA ALA A 21 22.70 21.83 -44.18
C ALA A 21 23.20 23.20 -44.66
N GLU A 22 23.40 24.17 -43.76
CA GLU A 22 24.00 25.48 -44.07
C GLU A 22 25.42 25.38 -44.69
N HIS A 23 26.13 24.27 -44.45
CA HIS A 23 27.48 24.01 -44.97
C HIS A 23 27.49 22.94 -46.07
N GLY A 24 26.34 22.66 -46.71
CA GLY A 24 26.22 21.71 -47.82
C GLY A 24 26.01 20.24 -47.40
N GLY A 25 25.90 19.96 -46.11
CA GLY A 25 25.62 18.62 -45.57
C GLY A 25 24.12 18.39 -45.33
N GLY A 26 23.35 18.26 -46.41
CA GLY A 26 21.90 18.03 -46.36
C GLY A 26 21.53 16.73 -45.64
N GLN A 27 20.32 16.66 -45.08
CA GLN A 27 19.85 15.49 -44.34
C GLN A 27 18.33 15.36 -44.45
N VAL A 28 17.84 14.12 -44.57
CA VAL A 28 16.42 13.78 -44.46
C VAL A 28 16.18 13.08 -43.13
N VAL A 29 15.27 13.63 -42.32
CA VAL A 29 14.85 13.08 -41.03
C VAL A 29 13.35 12.84 -41.08
N VAL A 30 12.92 11.60 -40.80
CA VAL A 30 11.51 11.24 -40.69
C VAL A 30 11.17 11.06 -39.20
N VAL A 31 10.24 11.85 -38.69
CA VAL A 31 9.81 11.83 -37.30
C VAL A 31 8.44 11.17 -37.19
N VAL A 32 8.39 9.99 -36.58
CA VAL A 32 7.17 9.17 -36.51
C VAL A 32 6.63 9.16 -35.08
N GLY A 33 5.33 9.33 -34.89
CA GLY A 33 4.70 9.21 -33.58
C GLY A 33 3.18 9.35 -33.61
N ASP A 34 2.53 9.05 -32.50
CA ASP A 34 1.07 9.04 -32.39
C ASP A 34 0.43 10.45 -32.44
N PRO A 35 -0.89 10.56 -32.67
CA PRO A 35 -1.60 11.83 -32.59
C PRO A 35 -1.37 12.55 -31.25
N GLY A 36 -1.20 13.87 -31.25
CA GLY A 36 -1.00 14.64 -30.01
C GLY A 36 0.41 14.59 -29.40
N MET A 37 1.33 13.80 -29.96
CA MET A 37 2.72 13.70 -29.44
C MET A 37 3.55 14.99 -29.61
N GLY A 38 3.06 16.00 -30.34
CA GLY A 38 3.73 17.30 -30.50
C GLY A 38 4.68 17.41 -31.69
N LYS A 39 4.51 16.56 -32.71
CA LYS A 39 5.24 16.60 -33.99
C LYS A 39 5.10 17.97 -34.69
N THR A 40 3.87 18.48 -34.82
CA THR A 40 3.60 19.80 -35.41
C THR A 40 4.20 20.94 -34.59
N THR A 41 4.17 20.84 -33.26
CA THR A 41 4.82 21.83 -32.37
C THR A 41 6.33 21.83 -32.55
N MET A 42 6.95 20.65 -32.70
CA MET A 42 8.37 20.52 -32.99
C MET A 42 8.73 21.12 -34.36
N LEU A 43 7.93 20.88 -35.40
CA LEU A 43 8.14 21.52 -36.71
C LEU A 43 7.98 23.04 -36.63
N SER A 44 7.00 23.54 -35.89
CA SER A 44 6.78 24.98 -35.69
C SER A 44 7.97 25.63 -34.98
N TRP A 45 8.45 25.01 -33.89
CA TRP A 45 9.66 25.44 -33.19
C TRP A 45 10.89 25.45 -34.10
N LEU A 46 11.07 24.41 -34.93
CA LEU A 46 12.18 24.33 -35.86
C LEU A 46 12.07 25.39 -36.97
N ALA A 47 10.86 25.65 -37.48
CA ALA A 47 10.61 26.71 -38.45
C ALA A 47 10.96 28.09 -37.88
N GLU A 48 10.55 28.37 -36.64
CA GLU A 48 10.91 29.59 -35.92
C GLU A 48 12.42 29.71 -35.69
N HIS A 49 13.09 28.60 -35.33
CA HIS A 49 14.53 28.56 -35.10
C HIS A 49 15.35 28.81 -36.39
N ILE A 50 14.86 28.32 -37.53
CA ILE A 50 15.51 28.45 -38.84
C ILE A 50 15.20 29.82 -39.48
N GLY A 51 13.99 30.36 -39.27
CA GLY A 51 13.55 31.63 -39.86
C GLY A 51 13.14 31.49 -41.32
N THR A 52 13.47 32.47 -42.16
CA THR A 52 12.98 32.59 -43.54
C THR A 52 13.47 31.49 -44.49
N ALA A 53 14.47 30.71 -44.08
CA ALA A 53 14.98 29.58 -44.84
C ALA A 53 14.15 28.29 -44.66
N ALA A 54 13.24 28.27 -43.67
CA ALA A 54 12.32 27.15 -43.46
C ALA A 54 11.05 27.33 -44.27
N ARG A 55 10.59 26.21 -44.85
CA ARG A 55 9.32 26.14 -45.55
C ARG A 55 8.51 24.96 -45.05
N THR A 56 7.34 25.25 -44.52
CA THR A 56 6.43 24.24 -43.98
C THR A 56 5.32 23.91 -44.95
N VAL A 57 5.05 22.61 -45.14
CA VAL A 57 3.95 22.08 -45.94
C VAL A 57 3.19 21.07 -45.09
N THR A 58 1.88 21.25 -44.93
CA THR A 58 1.04 20.29 -44.20
C THR A 58 0.23 19.47 -45.19
N CYS A 59 0.42 18.15 -45.17
CA CYS A 59 -0.28 17.23 -46.06
C CYS A 59 -1.76 17.09 -45.68
N ARG A 60 -2.63 16.99 -46.69
CA ARG A 60 -4.09 16.89 -46.52
C ARG A 60 -4.70 15.99 -47.59
N GLY A 61 -5.79 15.29 -47.24
CA GLY A 61 -6.69 14.63 -48.19
C GLY A 61 -6.56 13.10 -48.31
N GLY A 62 -5.47 12.49 -47.86
CA GLY A 62 -5.28 11.03 -47.84
C GLY A 62 -5.44 10.39 -49.22
N ASP A 63 -5.95 9.15 -49.26
CA ASP A 63 -6.17 8.40 -50.51
C ASP A 63 -7.33 8.96 -51.38
N ALA A 64 -8.13 9.87 -50.82
CA ALA A 64 -9.22 10.56 -51.53
C ALA A 64 -8.78 11.92 -52.12
N ALA A 65 -7.54 12.34 -51.91
CA ALA A 65 -7.04 13.60 -52.46
C ALA A 65 -6.80 13.49 -53.97
N ALA A 66 -6.82 14.63 -54.67
CA ALA A 66 -6.36 14.68 -56.05
C ALA A 66 -4.89 14.22 -56.12
N ALA A 67 -4.60 13.34 -57.08
CA ALA A 67 -3.25 12.82 -57.29
C ALA A 67 -2.23 13.95 -57.41
N LEU A 68 -1.06 13.79 -56.77
CA LEU A 68 0.06 14.72 -56.77
C LEU A 68 -0.20 16.08 -56.09
N SER A 69 -1.32 16.25 -55.39
CA SER A 69 -1.67 17.53 -54.74
C SER A 69 -0.59 18.03 -53.78
N THR A 70 -0.06 17.15 -52.91
CA THR A 70 1.00 17.51 -51.97
C THR A 70 2.31 17.82 -52.68
N ALA A 71 2.66 17.06 -53.73
CA ALA A 71 3.85 17.34 -54.53
C ALA A 71 3.78 18.72 -55.23
N VAL A 72 2.60 19.08 -55.74
CA VAL A 72 2.33 20.42 -56.30
C VAL A 72 2.52 21.50 -55.23
N ASP A 73 1.96 21.30 -54.04
CA ASP A 73 2.10 22.24 -52.91
C ASP A 73 3.57 22.44 -52.53
N ILE A 74 4.37 21.37 -52.46
CA ILE A 74 5.82 21.46 -52.24
C ILE A 74 6.49 22.27 -53.36
N ALA A 75 6.13 22.08 -54.62
CA ALA A 75 6.75 22.84 -55.72
C ALA A 75 6.35 24.34 -55.75
N THR A 76 5.24 24.76 -55.11
CA THR A 76 4.72 26.14 -55.22
C THR A 76 5.65 27.25 -54.71
N GLY A 77 6.57 26.94 -53.81
CA GLY A 77 7.51 27.90 -53.22
C GLY A 77 8.95 27.64 -53.64
N TRP A 78 9.13 27.06 -54.82
CA TRP A 78 10.39 27.10 -55.55
C TRP A 78 10.36 28.18 -56.65
N PRO A 79 11.52 28.56 -57.22
CA PRO A 79 11.59 29.53 -58.29
C PRO A 79 10.67 29.20 -59.48
N GLN A 80 10.19 30.26 -60.15
CA GLN A 80 9.15 30.23 -61.19
C GLN A 80 9.38 29.20 -62.33
N PRO A 81 10.61 28.94 -62.81
CA PRO A 81 10.86 27.93 -63.85
C PRO A 81 10.50 26.50 -63.42
N ILE A 82 10.79 26.15 -62.17
CA ILE A 82 10.57 24.80 -61.60
C ILE A 82 9.09 24.62 -61.27
N ARG A 83 8.47 25.66 -60.68
CA ARG A 83 7.04 25.69 -60.36
C ARG A 83 6.14 25.52 -61.59
N ALA A 84 6.51 26.11 -62.72
CA ALA A 84 5.71 26.06 -63.94
C ALA A 84 5.61 24.64 -64.53
N ARG A 85 6.67 23.82 -64.40
CA ARG A 85 6.70 22.42 -64.84
C ARG A 85 5.75 21.53 -64.04
N MET A 86 5.47 21.89 -62.78
CA MET A 86 4.54 21.18 -61.91
C MET A 86 3.05 21.47 -62.19
N ARG A 87 2.75 22.24 -63.25
CA ARG A 87 1.37 22.55 -63.71
C ARG A 87 1.06 22.00 -65.10
N ALA A 88 1.96 21.23 -65.71
CA ALA A 88 1.75 20.62 -67.01
C ALA A 88 0.77 19.43 -66.91
N GLY A 89 -0.07 19.23 -67.92
CA GLY A 89 -1.25 18.34 -67.87
C GLY A 89 -1.01 16.83 -67.77
N ASP A 90 0.24 16.36 -67.86
CA ASP A 90 0.62 14.93 -67.86
C ASP A 90 1.65 14.63 -66.75
N LEU A 91 1.32 14.93 -65.50
CA LEU A 91 2.20 14.67 -64.36
C LEU A 91 1.99 13.25 -63.81
N ASP A 92 3.02 12.41 -63.93
CA ASP A 92 3.14 11.15 -63.23
C ASP A 92 4.09 11.28 -62.01
N PRO A 93 4.15 10.29 -61.09
CA PRO A 93 5.02 10.35 -59.92
C PRO A 93 6.52 10.47 -60.24
N MET A 94 6.98 9.96 -61.39
CA MET A 94 8.39 10.00 -61.78
C MET A 94 8.78 11.40 -62.25
N HIS A 95 7.96 11.99 -63.13
CA HIS A 95 8.15 13.36 -63.59
C HIS A 95 7.99 14.36 -62.43
N ALA A 96 7.05 14.10 -61.53
CA ALA A 96 6.92 14.87 -60.30
C ALA A 96 8.18 14.77 -59.44
N ALA A 97 8.75 13.57 -59.26
CA ALA A 97 10.01 13.38 -58.53
C ALA A 97 11.18 14.12 -59.19
N GLU A 98 11.30 14.13 -60.52
CA GLU A 98 12.36 14.84 -61.25
C GLU A 98 12.31 16.36 -61.01
N VAL A 99 11.13 16.96 -61.15
CA VAL A 99 10.94 18.38 -60.85
C VAL A 99 11.22 18.64 -59.35
N LEU A 100 10.85 17.69 -58.48
CA LEU A 100 11.16 17.80 -57.06
C LEU A 100 12.68 17.80 -56.78
N CYS A 101 13.43 16.92 -57.44
CA CYS A 101 14.89 16.89 -57.36
C CYS A 101 15.54 18.21 -57.78
N GLU A 102 15.15 18.75 -58.94
CA GLU A 102 15.69 20.02 -59.44
C GLU A 102 15.48 21.18 -58.44
N GLY A 103 14.32 21.18 -57.78
CA GLY A 103 14.03 22.13 -56.70
C GLY A 103 14.97 21.98 -55.50
N PHE A 104 15.27 20.75 -55.08
CA PHE A 104 16.21 20.49 -54.00
C PHE A 104 17.65 20.84 -54.37
N GLU A 105 18.07 20.59 -55.61
CA GLU A 105 19.40 20.93 -56.13
C GLU A 105 19.66 22.44 -56.17
N THR A 106 18.62 23.24 -56.39
CA THR A 106 18.71 24.70 -56.49
C THR A 106 18.50 25.42 -55.14
N ALA A 107 18.05 24.71 -54.11
CA ALA A 107 17.65 25.29 -52.81
C ALA A 107 18.73 25.13 -51.72
N HIS A 108 19.98 25.48 -51.99
CA HIS A 108 21.05 25.37 -50.99
C HIS A 108 20.79 26.21 -49.73
N GLY A 109 21.06 25.63 -48.55
CA GLY A 109 20.85 26.33 -47.27
C GLY A 109 19.38 26.61 -46.95
N ALA A 110 18.47 25.74 -47.38
CA ALA A 110 17.04 25.80 -47.08
C ALA A 110 16.58 24.57 -46.28
N ALA A 111 15.42 24.68 -45.61
CA ALA A 111 14.78 23.58 -44.92
C ALA A 111 13.34 23.36 -45.42
N LEU A 112 12.99 22.11 -45.73
CA LEU A 112 11.63 21.69 -46.03
C LEU A 112 11.06 20.89 -44.86
N LEU A 113 9.99 21.39 -44.27
CA LEU A 113 9.31 20.79 -43.13
C LEU A 113 7.95 20.26 -43.61
N VAL A 114 7.83 18.95 -43.76
CA VAL A 114 6.59 18.30 -44.24
C VAL A 114 5.85 17.71 -43.05
N ASP A 115 4.63 18.19 -42.79
CA ASP A 115 3.81 17.74 -41.67
C ASP A 115 2.75 16.71 -42.11
N ASP A 116 2.59 15.64 -41.33
CA ASP A 116 1.59 14.58 -41.51
C ASP A 116 1.64 13.84 -42.87
N VAL A 117 2.80 13.31 -43.27
CA VAL A 117 3.01 12.67 -44.58
C VAL A 117 2.07 11.49 -44.88
N HIS A 118 1.53 10.82 -43.86
CA HIS A 118 0.50 9.78 -44.04
C HIS A 118 -0.79 10.33 -44.66
N ALA A 119 -1.05 11.63 -44.55
CA ALA A 119 -2.21 12.30 -45.14
C ALA A 119 -1.98 12.75 -46.59
N ALA A 120 -0.80 12.52 -47.17
CA ALA A 120 -0.53 12.80 -48.57
C ALA A 120 -1.03 11.65 -49.47
N ASP A 121 -1.46 11.98 -50.69
CA ASP A 121 -1.88 10.97 -51.66
C ASP A 121 -0.73 10.02 -52.02
N PRO A 122 -1.01 8.75 -52.39
CA PRO A 122 0.02 7.75 -52.71
C PRO A 122 1.02 8.21 -53.78
N ALA A 123 0.55 8.94 -54.80
CA ALA A 123 1.39 9.45 -55.88
C ALA A 123 2.37 10.53 -55.39
N SER A 124 1.91 11.47 -54.56
CA SER A 124 2.77 12.46 -53.90
C SER A 124 3.81 11.83 -52.98
N ARG A 125 3.42 10.84 -52.18
CA ARG A 125 4.36 10.13 -51.29
C ARG A 125 5.46 9.43 -52.08
N THR A 126 5.09 8.78 -53.18
CA THR A 126 6.03 8.12 -54.09
C THR A 126 6.97 9.14 -54.74
N ALA A 127 6.43 10.22 -55.30
CA ALA A 127 7.22 11.28 -55.93
C ALA A 127 8.20 11.92 -54.95
N LEU A 128 7.73 12.25 -53.74
CA LEU A 128 8.55 12.83 -52.68
C LEU A 128 9.64 11.86 -52.21
N ASN A 129 9.32 10.58 -52.01
CA ASN A 129 10.32 9.58 -51.62
C ASN A 129 11.46 9.48 -52.65
N LEU A 130 11.10 9.33 -53.92
CA LEU A 130 12.05 9.23 -55.03
C LEU A 130 12.94 10.49 -55.12
N ALA A 131 12.35 11.67 -54.91
CA ALA A 131 13.08 12.92 -54.93
C ALA A 131 14.06 13.05 -53.75
N LEU A 132 13.61 12.73 -52.54
CA LEU A 132 14.42 12.82 -51.33
C LEU A 132 15.62 11.87 -51.34
N ARG A 133 15.50 10.69 -51.95
CA ARG A 133 16.63 9.76 -52.12
C ARG A 133 17.75 10.34 -52.98
N ARG A 134 17.42 11.23 -53.93
CA ARG A 134 18.40 11.91 -54.81
C ARG A 134 18.89 13.22 -54.20
N ALA A 135 18.08 13.87 -53.37
CA ALA A 135 18.36 15.14 -52.72
C ALA A 135 19.34 15.09 -51.53
N VAL A 136 19.75 13.90 -51.04
CA VAL A 136 20.72 13.79 -49.93
C VAL A 136 22.05 14.54 -50.23
N MET A 137 22.34 14.79 -51.50
CA MET A 137 23.52 15.52 -51.96
C MET A 137 23.33 17.05 -52.10
N SER A 138 22.13 17.60 -51.90
CA SER A 138 21.77 18.96 -52.32
C SER A 138 21.88 20.05 -51.24
N GLY A 139 22.32 19.72 -50.02
CA GLY A 139 22.51 20.70 -48.95
C GLY A 139 21.22 21.22 -48.30
N VAL A 140 20.09 20.53 -48.47
CA VAL A 140 18.78 20.86 -47.88
C VAL A 140 18.53 20.02 -46.63
N LEU A 141 17.99 20.63 -45.56
CA LEU A 141 17.41 19.87 -44.45
C LEU A 141 15.95 19.54 -44.75
N VAL A 142 15.58 18.26 -44.77
CA VAL A 142 14.18 17.85 -44.89
C VAL A 142 13.75 17.13 -43.62
N VAL A 143 12.71 17.65 -42.96
CA VAL A 143 12.09 16.99 -41.82
C VAL A 143 10.66 16.62 -42.18
N VAL A 144 10.34 15.34 -42.17
CA VAL A 144 9.02 14.81 -42.51
C VAL A 144 8.40 14.22 -41.25
N THR A 145 7.18 14.58 -40.88
CA THR A 145 6.47 13.94 -39.77
C THR A 145 5.41 12.95 -40.27
N GLY A 146 5.11 11.92 -39.49
CA GLY A 146 4.06 10.96 -39.81
C GLY A 146 3.57 10.14 -38.61
N ARG A 147 2.52 9.34 -38.82
CA ARG A 147 2.02 8.33 -37.87
C ARG A 147 2.70 6.97 -38.06
N ARG A 148 2.59 6.11 -37.04
CA ARG A 148 3.01 4.71 -37.09
C ARG A 148 2.03 3.89 -37.92
N VAL A 149 2.12 4.02 -39.24
CA VAL A 149 1.30 3.28 -40.19
C VAL A 149 2.22 2.65 -41.25
N PRO A 150 1.84 1.49 -41.85
CA PRO A 150 2.69 0.77 -42.80
C PRO A 150 3.21 1.66 -43.93
N SER A 151 2.36 2.56 -44.43
CA SER A 151 2.70 3.45 -45.53
C SER A 151 3.75 4.53 -45.19
N VAL A 152 3.84 4.96 -43.92
CA VAL A 152 4.92 5.86 -43.45
C VAL A 152 6.20 5.07 -43.23
N HIS A 153 6.12 3.84 -42.71
CA HIS A 153 7.29 2.98 -42.58
C HIS A 153 7.93 2.66 -43.94
N ALA A 154 7.11 2.33 -44.94
CA ALA A 154 7.58 2.15 -46.32
C ALA A 154 8.21 3.44 -46.89
N PHE A 155 7.62 4.61 -46.61
CA PHE A 155 8.21 5.89 -47.01
C PHE A 155 9.53 6.17 -46.30
N ALA A 156 9.66 5.81 -45.02
CA ALA A 156 10.81 6.13 -44.18
C ALA A 156 12.03 5.23 -44.44
N GLU A 157 11.85 4.11 -45.16
CA GLU A 157 12.88 3.10 -45.40
C GLU A 157 14.13 3.71 -46.05
N GLY A 158 15.29 3.62 -45.37
CA GLY A 158 16.55 4.18 -45.84
C GLY A 158 16.78 5.66 -45.52
N PHE A 159 15.91 6.29 -44.73
CA PHE A 159 16.16 7.60 -44.11
C PHE A 159 16.47 7.49 -42.61
N VAL A 160 16.91 8.59 -41.99
CA VAL A 160 17.04 8.65 -40.52
C VAL A 160 15.64 8.76 -39.93
N VAL A 161 15.25 7.76 -39.14
CA VAL A 161 13.95 7.73 -38.47
C VAL A 161 14.13 8.06 -36.99
N GLU A 162 13.38 9.05 -36.52
CA GLU A 162 13.32 9.45 -35.12
C GLU A 162 11.91 9.14 -34.61
N GLU A 163 11.81 8.29 -33.59
CA GLU A 163 10.52 7.97 -32.99
C GLU A 163 10.19 8.91 -31.84
N LEU A 164 9.01 9.53 -31.93
CA LEU A 164 8.47 10.40 -30.92
C LEU A 164 7.56 9.58 -29.98
N GLY A 165 8.17 9.05 -28.92
CA GLY A 165 7.46 8.31 -27.87
C GLY A 165 6.69 9.20 -26.88
N GLY A 166 5.94 8.55 -25.99
CA GLY A 166 5.31 9.21 -24.85
C GLY A 166 6.33 9.76 -23.86
N LEU A 167 5.94 10.79 -23.11
CA LEU A 167 6.70 11.33 -21.99
C LEU A 167 6.93 10.24 -20.93
N ASP A 168 8.09 10.26 -20.29
CA ASP A 168 8.32 9.46 -19.09
C ASP A 168 7.41 9.94 -17.93
N PRO A 169 7.22 9.12 -16.88
CA PRO A 169 6.30 9.46 -15.79
C PRO A 169 6.61 10.78 -15.07
N ALA A 170 7.88 11.18 -14.97
CA ALA A 170 8.28 12.41 -14.29
C ALA A 170 7.97 13.64 -15.15
N ASP A 171 8.30 13.59 -16.44
CA ASP A 171 7.96 14.60 -17.43
C ASP A 171 6.43 14.71 -17.61
N ALA A 172 5.71 13.58 -17.56
CA ALA A 172 4.26 13.54 -17.65
C ALA A 172 3.57 14.24 -16.45
N ALA A 173 4.05 13.97 -15.23
CA ALA A 173 3.59 14.65 -14.03
C ALA A 173 3.84 16.16 -14.10
N ALA A 174 5.03 16.58 -14.56
CA ALA A 174 5.36 18.00 -14.72
C ALA A 174 4.43 18.71 -15.73
N VAL A 175 4.09 18.06 -16.85
CA VAL A 175 3.12 18.62 -17.81
C VAL A 175 1.73 18.72 -17.17
N LEU A 176 1.28 17.70 -16.46
CA LEU A 176 -0.02 17.67 -15.79
C LEU A 176 -0.13 18.81 -14.75
N GLU A 177 0.91 19.02 -13.95
CA GLU A 177 1.00 20.12 -12.98
C GLU A 177 0.99 21.51 -13.66
N SER A 178 1.60 21.62 -14.85
CA SER A 178 1.68 22.88 -15.59
C SER A 178 0.37 23.37 -16.21
N THR A 179 -0.69 22.55 -16.19
CA THR A 179 -2.00 22.88 -16.79
C THR A 179 -2.72 24.04 -16.09
N GLY A 180 -2.34 24.38 -14.86
CA GLY A 180 -2.97 25.46 -14.09
C GLY A 180 -4.39 25.14 -13.60
N VAL A 181 -4.79 23.86 -13.68
CA VAL A 181 -6.03 23.34 -13.08
C VAL A 181 -5.86 23.24 -11.56
N GLU A 182 -6.97 23.23 -10.81
CA GLU A 182 -6.96 22.99 -9.36
C GLU A 182 -6.13 21.74 -8.97
N PRO A 183 -5.60 21.65 -7.74
CA PRO A 183 -4.77 20.54 -7.32
C PRO A 183 -5.46 19.19 -7.60
N ILE A 184 -4.82 18.39 -8.46
CA ILE A 184 -5.32 17.07 -8.85
C ILE A 184 -4.91 16.08 -7.77
N ALA A 185 -5.87 15.32 -7.25
CA ALA A 185 -5.59 14.29 -6.26
C ALA A 185 -4.59 13.25 -6.81
N PRO A 186 -3.60 12.77 -6.02
CA PRO A 186 -2.53 11.90 -6.54
C PRO A 186 -3.02 10.65 -7.27
N GLY A 187 -4.11 10.02 -6.80
CA GLY A 187 -4.71 8.86 -7.47
C GLY A 187 -5.34 9.21 -8.83
N VAL A 188 -5.98 10.37 -8.93
CA VAL A 188 -6.53 10.89 -10.20
C VAL A 188 -5.39 11.24 -11.17
N ALA A 189 -4.34 11.88 -10.67
CA ALA A 189 -3.16 12.22 -11.47
C ALA A 189 -2.50 10.96 -12.07
N SER A 190 -2.30 9.92 -11.27
CA SER A 190 -1.77 8.62 -11.75
C SER A 190 -2.66 8.06 -12.86
N ARG A 191 -3.98 8.03 -12.67
CA ARG A 191 -4.92 7.50 -13.66
C ARG A 191 -4.91 8.31 -14.96
N LEU A 192 -4.79 9.63 -14.88
CA LEU A 192 -4.68 10.50 -16.05
C LEU A 192 -3.37 10.29 -16.81
N ILE A 193 -2.25 10.09 -16.09
CA ILE A 193 -0.95 9.78 -16.68
C ILE A 193 -0.99 8.43 -17.41
N ASP A 194 -1.58 7.42 -16.79
CA ASP A 194 -1.74 6.09 -17.38
C ASP A 194 -2.60 6.14 -18.66
N LEU A 195 -3.75 6.82 -18.60
CA LEU A 195 -4.64 7.00 -19.75
C LEU A 195 -3.99 7.80 -20.88
N ALA A 196 -3.21 8.82 -20.54
CA ALA A 196 -2.50 9.61 -21.52
C ALA A 196 -1.39 8.82 -22.23
N ALA A 197 -0.84 7.76 -21.61
CA ALA A 197 0.29 6.99 -22.16
C ALA A 197 1.46 7.90 -22.59
N GLY A 198 1.74 8.93 -21.79
CA GLY A 198 2.77 9.93 -22.07
C GLY A 198 2.43 10.91 -23.20
N ASN A 199 1.19 10.95 -23.70
CA ASN A 199 0.75 11.89 -24.71
C ASN A 199 0.62 13.33 -24.13
N PRO A 200 1.44 14.31 -24.56
CA PRO A 200 1.42 15.65 -23.97
C PRO A 200 0.11 16.40 -24.19
N LEU A 201 -0.52 16.24 -25.37
CA LEU A 201 -1.81 16.87 -25.64
C LEU A 201 -2.88 16.30 -24.71
N ALA A 202 -2.85 14.99 -24.47
CA ALA A 202 -3.77 14.35 -23.54
C ALA A 202 -3.55 14.82 -22.10
N LEU A 203 -2.30 14.86 -21.63
CA LEU A 203 -1.96 15.37 -20.28
C LEU A 203 -2.44 16.82 -20.08
N ALA A 204 -2.37 17.63 -21.13
CA ALA A 204 -2.85 19.02 -21.07
C ALA A 204 -4.38 19.15 -21.11
N GLN A 205 -5.10 18.23 -21.76
CA GLN A 205 -6.52 18.38 -22.07
C GLN A 205 -7.45 17.51 -21.21
N LEU A 206 -7.03 16.30 -20.82
CA LEU A 206 -7.86 15.38 -20.00
C LEU A 206 -8.34 16.00 -18.68
N PRO A 207 -7.53 16.79 -17.93
CA PRO A 207 -8.03 17.43 -16.71
C PRO A 207 -9.23 18.36 -16.95
N HIS A 208 -9.31 19.00 -18.11
CA HIS A 208 -10.40 19.91 -18.46
C HIS A 208 -11.72 19.20 -18.78
N ALA A 209 -11.70 17.88 -18.98
CA ALA A 209 -12.89 17.06 -19.17
C ALA A 209 -13.55 16.62 -17.86
N LEU A 210 -12.92 16.91 -16.72
CA LEU A 210 -13.35 16.46 -15.40
C LEU A 210 -13.93 17.62 -14.57
N SER A 211 -14.90 17.32 -13.72
CA SER A 211 -15.40 18.26 -12.73
C SER A 211 -14.36 18.54 -11.65
N ARG A 212 -14.58 19.62 -10.89
CA ARG A 212 -13.75 19.95 -9.73
C ARG A 212 -13.73 18.82 -8.71
N GLU A 213 -14.88 18.20 -8.49
CA GLU A 213 -15.08 17.09 -7.55
C GLU A 213 -14.35 15.83 -8.02
N GLN A 214 -14.32 15.56 -9.33
CA GLN A 214 -13.56 14.46 -9.93
C GLN A 214 -12.05 14.68 -9.83
N LEU A 215 -11.57 15.90 -10.11
CA LEU A 215 -10.14 16.24 -9.99
C LEU A 215 -9.65 16.16 -8.54
N ALA A 216 -10.50 16.57 -7.60
CA ALA A 216 -10.25 16.42 -6.16
C ALA A 216 -10.39 14.97 -5.66
N GLY A 217 -10.79 14.03 -6.52
CA GLY A 217 -10.98 12.62 -6.18
C GLY A 217 -12.21 12.33 -5.33
N ARG A 218 -13.12 13.30 -5.14
CA ARG A 218 -14.36 13.17 -4.35
C ARG A 218 -15.49 12.50 -5.11
N GLN A 219 -15.43 12.55 -6.44
CA GLN A 219 -16.34 11.85 -7.34
C GLN A 219 -15.53 10.86 -8.18
N PRO A 220 -16.03 9.63 -8.42
CA PRO A 220 -15.35 8.69 -9.29
C PRO A 220 -15.19 9.25 -10.71
N LEU A 221 -14.08 8.88 -11.34
CA LEU A 221 -13.88 9.15 -12.75
C LEU A 221 -14.91 8.37 -13.57
N PRO A 222 -15.37 8.90 -14.71
CA PRO A 222 -16.21 8.13 -15.61
C PRO A 222 -15.46 6.90 -16.13
N ASP A 223 -16.18 5.83 -16.48
CA ASP A 223 -15.62 4.62 -17.10
C ASP A 223 -14.69 4.97 -18.27
N GLU A 224 -15.07 5.99 -19.04
CA GLU A 224 -14.32 6.56 -20.16
C GLU A 224 -14.32 8.08 -20.05
N ILE A 225 -13.13 8.70 -20.01
CA ILE A 225 -13.00 10.16 -19.94
C ILE A 225 -13.29 10.76 -21.33
N PRO A 226 -14.30 11.64 -21.48
CA PRO A 226 -14.59 12.27 -22.75
C PRO A 226 -13.39 13.06 -23.26
N LEU A 227 -13.06 12.92 -24.55
CA LEU A 227 -12.05 13.76 -25.18
C LEU A 227 -12.69 15.08 -25.59
N LEU A 228 -12.01 16.21 -25.32
CA LEU A 228 -12.47 17.56 -25.66
C LEU A 228 -11.55 18.25 -26.66
N GLY A 229 -12.09 19.24 -27.38
CA GLY A 229 -11.34 20.17 -28.21
C GLY A 229 -10.35 19.52 -29.18
N ASP A 230 -9.11 19.99 -29.16
CA ASP A 230 -8.03 19.53 -30.05
C ASP A 230 -7.68 18.06 -29.83
N LEU A 231 -7.83 17.53 -28.61
CA LEU A 231 -7.59 16.12 -28.32
C LEU A 231 -8.62 15.24 -29.02
N ALA A 232 -9.91 15.60 -28.92
CA ALA A 232 -10.97 14.90 -29.64
C ALA A 232 -10.74 14.95 -31.14
N ALA A 233 -10.42 16.13 -31.69
CA ALA A 233 -10.14 16.30 -33.11
C ALA A 233 -8.95 15.43 -33.58
N ALA A 234 -7.87 15.38 -32.79
CA ALA A 234 -6.67 14.61 -33.13
C ALA A 234 -6.94 13.11 -33.26
N PHE A 235 -7.75 12.55 -32.36
CA PHE A 235 -8.06 11.12 -32.34
C PHE A 235 -9.27 10.74 -33.21
N THR A 236 -10.18 11.67 -33.53
CA THR A 236 -11.35 11.40 -34.39
C THR A 236 -11.09 11.64 -35.88
N ARG A 237 -10.12 12.50 -36.23
CA ARG A 237 -9.79 12.89 -37.63
C ARG A 237 -9.54 11.72 -38.58
N TYR A 238 -9.08 10.59 -38.06
CA TYR A 238 -8.66 9.43 -38.85
C TYR A 238 -9.50 8.19 -38.61
N LEU A 239 -10.64 8.33 -37.93
CA LEU A 239 -11.56 7.22 -37.77
C LEU A 239 -12.24 6.94 -39.12
N PRO A 240 -12.51 5.66 -39.47
CA PRO A 240 -13.23 5.34 -40.69
C PRO A 240 -14.61 6.02 -40.70
N PRO A 241 -15.15 6.34 -41.89
CA PRO A 241 -16.41 7.06 -41.98
C PRO A 241 -17.57 6.25 -41.37
N PRO A 242 -18.56 6.91 -40.75
CA PRO A 242 -19.76 6.25 -40.26
C PRO A 242 -20.42 5.37 -41.32
N GLY A 243 -20.74 4.12 -40.96
CA GLY A 243 -21.38 3.14 -41.86
C GLY A 243 -20.42 2.28 -42.70
N SER A 244 -19.10 2.50 -42.63
CA SER A 244 -18.10 1.57 -43.20
C SER A 244 -17.94 0.31 -42.34
N GLY A 245 -17.52 -0.81 -42.95
CA GLY A 245 -17.23 -2.06 -42.24
C GLY A 245 -16.13 -1.89 -41.18
N ALA A 246 -15.08 -1.13 -41.48
CA ALA A 246 -14.03 -0.78 -40.53
C ALA A 246 -14.54 0.05 -39.35
N ARG A 247 -15.44 1.02 -39.59
CA ARG A 247 -16.05 1.79 -38.48
C ARG A 247 -16.91 0.90 -37.60
N GLU A 248 -17.68 0.00 -38.20
CA GLU A 248 -18.55 -0.95 -37.49
C GLU A 248 -17.74 -1.90 -36.60
N LEU A 249 -16.64 -2.45 -37.11
CA LEU A 249 -15.71 -3.27 -36.33
C LEU A 249 -15.07 -2.47 -35.18
N LEU A 250 -14.65 -1.22 -35.45
CA LEU A 250 -14.03 -0.36 -34.45
C LEU A 250 -14.99 0.00 -33.30
N ASP A 251 -16.27 0.25 -33.60
CA ASP A 251 -17.28 0.52 -32.57
C ASP A 251 -17.49 -0.69 -31.65
N ARG A 252 -17.46 -1.92 -32.19
CA ARG A 252 -17.54 -3.15 -31.41
C ARG A 252 -16.30 -3.37 -30.55
N ILE A 253 -15.10 -3.12 -31.07
CA ILE A 253 -13.84 -3.19 -30.31
C ILE A 253 -13.90 -2.24 -29.11
N ALA A 254 -14.40 -1.02 -29.31
CA ALA A 254 -14.44 -0.02 -28.24
C ALA A 254 -15.38 -0.40 -27.09
N LEU A 255 -16.43 -1.18 -27.34
CA LEU A 255 -17.41 -1.61 -26.32
C LEU A 255 -17.18 -3.02 -25.78
N SER A 256 -16.31 -3.82 -26.40
CA SER A 256 -15.97 -5.15 -25.91
C SER A 256 -15.21 -5.07 -24.58
N SER A 257 -15.46 -6.05 -23.70
CA SER A 257 -14.84 -6.12 -22.37
C SER A 257 -13.67 -7.11 -22.28
N ASP A 258 -13.54 -8.05 -23.21
CA ASP A 258 -12.52 -9.10 -23.20
C ASP A 258 -11.50 -9.01 -24.36
N ASP A 259 -11.70 -8.04 -25.25
CA ASP A 259 -10.94 -7.83 -26.48
C ASP A 259 -10.91 -9.09 -27.40
N SER A 260 -11.82 -10.04 -27.21
CA SER A 260 -11.79 -11.33 -27.91
C SER A 260 -12.28 -11.22 -29.34
N TRP A 261 -11.47 -11.66 -30.30
CA TRP A 261 -11.86 -11.75 -31.72
C TRP A 261 -13.09 -12.63 -31.90
N SER A 262 -13.15 -13.79 -31.23
CA SER A 262 -14.27 -14.73 -31.39
C SER A 262 -15.61 -14.17 -30.93
N CYS A 263 -15.60 -13.30 -29.91
CA CYS A 263 -16.81 -12.62 -29.46
C CYS A 263 -17.27 -11.59 -30.50
N ILE A 264 -16.35 -10.82 -31.07
CA ILE A 264 -16.65 -9.76 -32.02
C ILE A 264 -17.05 -10.34 -33.39
N GLU A 265 -16.35 -11.37 -33.86
CA GLU A 265 -16.65 -12.10 -35.10
C GLU A 265 -18.06 -12.73 -35.08
N SER A 266 -18.48 -13.27 -33.93
CA SER A 266 -19.80 -13.87 -33.78
C SER A 266 -20.97 -12.87 -33.94
N SER A 267 -20.68 -11.57 -33.98
CA SER A 267 -21.67 -10.50 -33.99
C SER A 267 -21.93 -9.93 -35.40
N ALA A 268 -22.51 -10.74 -36.28
CA ALA A 268 -23.14 -10.36 -37.57
C ALA A 268 -22.38 -9.31 -38.45
N LEU A 269 -21.05 -9.28 -38.41
CA LEU A 269 -20.23 -8.39 -39.24
C LEU A 269 -20.21 -8.88 -40.69
N VAL A 270 -20.37 -7.94 -41.63
CA VAL A 270 -20.17 -8.21 -43.06
C VAL A 270 -18.68 -8.04 -43.36
N ASP A 271 -18.03 -9.12 -43.79
CA ASP A 271 -16.62 -9.15 -44.21
C ASP A 271 -15.62 -8.57 -43.17
N PRO A 272 -15.50 -9.21 -41.98
CA PRO A 272 -14.69 -8.72 -40.88
C PRO A 272 -13.18 -8.71 -41.18
N GLU A 273 -12.71 -9.56 -42.10
CA GLU A 273 -11.29 -9.61 -42.50
C GLU A 273 -10.86 -8.34 -43.25
N THR A 274 -11.65 -7.91 -44.24
CA THR A 274 -11.40 -6.64 -44.96
C THR A 274 -11.48 -5.44 -44.03
N ALA A 275 -12.44 -5.43 -43.09
CA ALA A 275 -12.56 -4.38 -42.09
C ALA A 275 -11.35 -4.33 -41.14
N LEU A 276 -10.81 -5.50 -40.75
CA LEU A 276 -9.62 -5.59 -39.93
C LEU A 276 -8.38 -5.10 -40.68
N GLU A 277 -8.19 -5.52 -41.94
CA GLU A 277 -7.09 -5.07 -42.79
C GLU A 277 -7.10 -3.54 -42.94
N GLU A 278 -8.27 -2.93 -43.09
CA GLU A 278 -8.41 -1.46 -43.13
C GLU A 278 -7.99 -0.81 -41.79
N LEU A 279 -8.41 -1.36 -40.64
CA LEU A 279 -8.03 -0.84 -39.32
C LEU A 279 -6.53 -0.98 -39.02
N GLU A 280 -5.91 -2.08 -39.42
CA GLU A 280 -4.47 -2.32 -39.31
C GLU A 280 -3.68 -1.35 -40.20
N ASN A 281 -4.13 -1.14 -41.44
CA ASN A 281 -3.53 -0.17 -42.36
C ASN A 281 -3.63 1.28 -41.85
N LEU A 282 -4.71 1.62 -41.14
CA LEU A 282 -4.90 2.92 -40.48
C LEU A 282 -4.14 3.04 -39.15
N GLY A 283 -3.55 1.95 -38.65
CA GLY A 283 -2.88 1.90 -37.35
C GLY A 283 -3.83 2.22 -36.20
N LEU A 284 -5.06 1.69 -36.23
CA LEU A 284 -6.07 1.89 -35.19
C LEU A 284 -6.22 0.67 -34.28
N ALA A 285 -6.13 -0.54 -34.84
CA ALA A 285 -6.23 -1.78 -34.11
C ALA A 285 -5.28 -2.84 -34.70
N GLU A 286 -4.93 -3.83 -33.90
CA GLU A 286 -4.15 -5.01 -34.30
C GLU A 286 -4.78 -6.28 -33.72
N LEU A 287 -4.80 -7.36 -34.50
CA LEU A 287 -5.18 -8.69 -34.04
C LEU A 287 -3.94 -9.49 -33.63
N SER A 288 -3.75 -9.71 -32.33
CA SER A 288 -2.66 -10.51 -31.79
C SER A 288 -3.20 -11.65 -30.94
N HIS A 289 -2.84 -12.90 -31.28
CA HIS A 289 -3.20 -14.10 -30.52
C HIS A 289 -4.73 -14.22 -30.25
N GLY A 290 -5.56 -13.82 -31.21
CA GLY A 290 -7.02 -13.84 -31.09
C GLY A 290 -7.62 -12.71 -30.24
N ARG A 291 -6.84 -11.68 -29.91
CA ARG A 291 -7.30 -10.46 -29.23
C ARG A 291 -7.12 -9.23 -30.09
N LEU A 292 -8.16 -8.41 -30.17
CA LEU A 292 -8.16 -7.10 -30.84
C LEU A 292 -7.71 -6.02 -29.87
N THR A 293 -6.55 -5.44 -30.11
CA THR A 293 -6.02 -4.36 -29.27
C THR A 293 -6.04 -3.05 -30.03
N LEU A 294 -6.52 -1.98 -29.40
CA LEU A 294 -6.40 -0.63 -29.93
C LEU A 294 -4.98 -0.13 -29.69
N HIS A 295 -4.33 0.44 -30.72
CA HIS A 295 -2.92 0.85 -30.61
C HIS A 295 -2.67 1.94 -29.56
N HIS A 296 -3.68 2.74 -29.21
CA HIS A 296 -3.57 3.78 -28.20
C HIS A 296 -4.77 3.75 -27.24
N PRO A 297 -4.59 3.86 -25.90
CA PRO A 297 -5.68 3.79 -24.93
C PRO A 297 -6.83 4.77 -25.20
N LEU A 298 -6.51 6.03 -25.54
CA LEU A 298 -7.50 7.07 -25.85
C LEU A 298 -8.35 6.83 -27.10
N LEU A 299 -8.00 5.87 -27.97
CA LEU A 299 -8.85 5.53 -29.13
C LEU A 299 -10.21 5.01 -28.67
N ARG A 300 -10.26 4.25 -27.56
CA ARG A 300 -11.53 3.75 -27.01
C ARG A 300 -12.47 4.90 -26.66
N SER A 301 -11.97 5.89 -25.92
CA SER A 301 -12.75 7.07 -25.52
C SER A 301 -13.11 7.95 -26.73
N ALA A 302 -12.25 8.07 -27.74
CA ALA A 302 -12.54 8.79 -28.99
C ALA A 302 -13.66 8.12 -29.82
N VAL A 303 -13.61 6.80 -29.92
CA VAL A 303 -14.59 6.01 -30.66
C VAL A 303 -15.93 6.07 -29.95
N ILE A 304 -15.98 5.82 -28.63
CA ILE A 304 -17.21 5.94 -27.83
C ILE A 304 -17.78 7.35 -27.88
N GLY A 305 -16.95 8.39 -27.73
CA GLY A 305 -17.38 9.79 -27.79
C GLY A 305 -17.90 10.24 -29.17
N SER A 306 -17.56 9.52 -30.24
CA SER A 306 -18.09 9.79 -31.59
C SER A 306 -19.31 8.92 -31.95
N MET A 307 -19.66 7.93 -31.13
CA MET A 307 -20.89 7.16 -31.32
C MET A 307 -22.12 7.95 -30.90
N THR A 308 -23.24 7.70 -31.58
CA THR A 308 -24.54 8.15 -31.05
C THR A 308 -24.93 7.27 -29.85
N GLU A 309 -25.61 7.87 -28.88
CA GLU A 309 -26.19 7.15 -27.73
C GLU A 309 -27.12 6.00 -28.15
N HIS A 310 -27.85 6.16 -29.25
CA HIS A 310 -28.68 5.08 -29.81
C HIS A 310 -27.82 3.90 -30.26
N ARG A 311 -26.73 4.17 -31.00
CA ARG A 311 -25.83 3.12 -31.50
C ARG A 311 -25.11 2.39 -30.37
N ARG A 312 -24.64 3.13 -29.36
CA ARG A 312 -24.00 2.56 -28.17
C ARG A 312 -24.93 1.57 -27.45
N ARG A 313 -26.18 1.95 -27.22
CA ARG A 313 -27.19 1.07 -26.60
C ARG A 313 -27.48 -0.16 -27.45
N GLN A 314 -27.63 0.02 -28.76
CA GLN A 314 -27.88 -1.09 -29.68
C GLN A 314 -26.75 -2.13 -29.60
N LEU A 315 -25.49 -1.70 -29.67
CA LEU A 315 -24.34 -2.60 -29.56
C LEU A 315 -24.27 -3.31 -28.20
N HIS A 316 -24.58 -2.60 -27.11
CA HIS A 316 -24.68 -3.23 -25.79
C HIS A 316 -25.74 -4.34 -25.75
N LEU A 317 -26.91 -4.14 -26.37
CA LEU A 317 -27.94 -5.19 -26.47
C LEU A 317 -27.49 -6.36 -27.36
N GLU A 318 -26.83 -6.09 -28.49
CA GLU A 318 -26.27 -7.14 -29.36
C GLU A 318 -25.23 -8.00 -28.61
N PHE A 319 -24.36 -7.38 -27.81
CA PHE A 319 -23.44 -8.13 -26.93
C PHE A 319 -24.17 -8.92 -25.84
N ALA A 320 -25.25 -8.37 -25.27
CA ALA A 320 -26.04 -9.08 -24.26
C ALA A 320 -26.64 -10.40 -24.80
N ASP A 321 -26.89 -10.49 -26.11
CA ASP A 321 -27.43 -11.69 -26.77
C ASP A 321 -26.33 -12.66 -27.27
N SER A 322 -25.05 -12.28 -27.22
CA SER A 322 -23.94 -13.11 -27.70
C SER A 322 -23.77 -14.38 -26.86
N ALA A 323 -23.70 -15.55 -27.51
CA ALA A 323 -23.46 -16.82 -26.83
C ALA A 323 -22.03 -16.96 -26.27
N ALA A 324 -21.07 -16.18 -26.79
CA ALA A 324 -19.66 -16.29 -26.44
C ALA A 324 -19.31 -15.66 -25.07
N LEU A 325 -20.17 -14.76 -24.56
CA LEU A 325 -19.93 -14.04 -23.31
C LEU A 325 -20.44 -14.79 -22.09
N SER A 326 -19.83 -14.54 -20.92
CA SER A 326 -20.34 -15.06 -19.64
C SER A 326 -21.68 -14.41 -19.28
N ALA A 327 -22.46 -15.07 -18.42
CA ALA A 327 -23.76 -14.56 -17.99
C ALA A 327 -23.65 -13.17 -17.32
N GLU A 328 -22.59 -12.94 -16.54
CA GLU A 328 -22.35 -11.68 -15.83
C GLU A 328 -22.00 -10.55 -16.80
N VAL A 329 -21.19 -10.82 -17.82
CA VAL A 329 -20.86 -9.83 -18.86
C VAL A 329 -22.10 -9.47 -19.67
N LYS A 330 -22.93 -10.47 -20.04
CA LYS A 330 -24.20 -10.23 -20.73
C LYS A 330 -25.13 -9.33 -19.92
N LEU A 331 -25.23 -9.54 -18.61
CA LEU A 331 -26.05 -8.71 -17.72
C LEU A 331 -25.56 -7.25 -17.68
N ALA A 332 -24.25 -7.01 -17.57
CA ALA A 332 -23.70 -5.65 -17.61
C ALA A 332 -23.98 -4.95 -18.95
N HIS A 333 -23.80 -5.67 -20.06
CA HIS A 333 -24.15 -5.16 -21.39
C HIS A 333 -25.65 -4.87 -21.50
N ARG A 334 -26.52 -5.77 -21.03
CA ARG A 334 -27.97 -5.55 -21.03
C ARG A 334 -28.36 -4.30 -20.24
N ALA A 335 -27.79 -4.12 -19.04
CA ALA A 335 -28.03 -2.93 -18.21
C ALA A 335 -27.64 -1.63 -18.91
N ARG A 336 -26.52 -1.61 -19.64
CA ARG A 336 -26.07 -0.45 -20.41
C ARG A 336 -26.91 -0.18 -21.68
N GLY A 337 -27.59 -1.21 -22.20
CA GLY A 337 -28.44 -1.13 -23.38
C GLY A 337 -29.91 -0.76 -23.08
N THR A 338 -30.40 -1.13 -21.90
CA THR A 338 -31.78 -0.87 -21.45
C THR A 338 -32.00 0.61 -21.11
N VAL A 339 -33.17 1.14 -21.47
CA VAL A 339 -33.58 2.51 -21.14
C VAL A 339 -34.75 2.47 -20.17
N GLY A 340 -34.60 3.17 -19.04
CA GLY A 340 -35.62 3.20 -17.99
C GLY A 340 -35.53 2.00 -17.04
N PRO A 341 -36.46 1.92 -16.07
CA PRO A 341 -36.43 0.88 -15.05
C PRO A 341 -36.87 -0.50 -15.58
N ASP A 342 -36.19 -1.54 -15.11
CA ASP A 342 -36.44 -2.97 -15.35
C ASP A 342 -36.10 -3.74 -14.06
N GLU A 343 -37.14 -4.11 -13.29
CA GLU A 343 -36.98 -4.78 -12.00
C GLU A 343 -36.46 -6.23 -12.12
N ASP A 344 -36.79 -6.93 -13.20
CA ASP A 344 -36.32 -8.29 -13.44
C ASP A 344 -34.81 -8.29 -13.76
N LEU A 345 -34.35 -7.28 -14.51
CA LEU A 345 -32.94 -7.06 -14.75
C LEU A 345 -32.20 -6.62 -13.47
N ALA A 346 -32.79 -5.72 -12.68
CA ALA A 346 -32.23 -5.31 -11.39
C ALA A 346 -32.03 -6.52 -10.45
N GLU A 347 -33.02 -7.40 -10.36
CA GLU A 347 -32.93 -8.63 -9.56
C GLU A 347 -31.83 -9.58 -10.08
N SER A 348 -31.75 -9.74 -11.40
CA SER A 348 -30.71 -10.57 -12.03
C SER A 348 -29.29 -10.06 -11.74
N LEU A 349 -29.11 -8.74 -11.70
CA LEU A 349 -27.85 -8.08 -11.35
C LEU A 349 -27.50 -8.26 -9.87
N VAL A 350 -28.47 -8.16 -8.95
CA VAL A 350 -28.26 -8.43 -7.51
C VAL A 350 -27.83 -9.88 -7.29
N GLN A 351 -28.48 -10.84 -7.95
CA GLN A 351 -28.11 -12.26 -7.86
C GLN A 351 -26.73 -12.54 -8.47
N ALA A 352 -26.34 -11.82 -9.52
CA ALA A 352 -24.98 -11.87 -10.05
C ALA A 352 -23.97 -11.31 -9.03
N ALA A 353 -24.24 -10.15 -8.42
CA ALA A 353 -23.40 -9.56 -7.39
C ALA A 353 -23.16 -10.53 -6.21
N ALA A 354 -24.22 -11.19 -5.72
CA ALA A 354 -24.12 -12.18 -4.64
C ALA A 354 -23.21 -13.37 -5.00
N ARG A 355 -23.31 -13.90 -6.24
CA ARG A 355 -22.43 -14.97 -6.74
C ARG A 355 -20.97 -14.51 -6.87
N MET A 356 -20.75 -13.30 -7.37
CA MET A 356 -19.41 -12.72 -7.53
C MET A 356 -18.72 -12.47 -6.18
N ARG A 357 -19.48 -12.02 -5.18
CA ARG A 357 -19.00 -11.86 -3.81
C ARG A 357 -18.48 -13.19 -3.24
N ALA A 358 -19.21 -14.29 -3.44
CA ALA A 358 -18.76 -15.62 -3.02
C ALA A 358 -17.48 -16.09 -3.75
N GLY A 359 -17.29 -15.64 -5.00
CA GLY A 359 -16.12 -15.95 -5.84
C GLY A 359 -14.91 -15.03 -5.69
N ARG A 360 -14.89 -14.10 -4.72
CA ARG A 360 -13.84 -13.08 -4.49
C ARG A 360 -13.78 -11.92 -5.51
N GLY A 361 -14.85 -11.67 -6.25
CA GLY A 361 -14.97 -10.54 -7.19
C GLY A 361 -15.70 -9.31 -6.60
N ILE A 362 -15.19 -8.73 -5.52
CA ILE A 362 -15.88 -7.69 -4.73
C ILE A 362 -16.15 -6.40 -5.54
N GLU A 363 -15.15 -5.87 -6.24
CA GLU A 363 -15.32 -4.66 -7.07
C GLU A 363 -16.32 -4.87 -8.20
N SER A 364 -16.29 -6.04 -8.83
CA SER A 364 -17.25 -6.37 -9.88
C SER A 364 -18.65 -6.61 -9.34
N ALA A 365 -18.79 -7.14 -8.12
CA ALA A 365 -20.08 -7.22 -7.43
C ALA A 365 -20.66 -5.83 -7.14
N ALA A 366 -19.84 -4.88 -6.67
CA ALA A 366 -20.27 -3.48 -6.48
C ALA A 366 -20.76 -2.84 -7.79
N ARG A 367 -20.06 -3.06 -8.90
CA ARG A 367 -20.50 -2.57 -10.23
C ARG A 367 -21.84 -3.17 -10.67
N MET A 368 -22.10 -4.44 -10.36
CA MET A 368 -23.41 -5.05 -10.64
C MET A 368 -24.52 -4.39 -9.80
N LEU A 369 -24.25 -4.06 -8.54
CA LEU A 369 -25.19 -3.33 -7.69
C LEU A 369 -25.43 -1.90 -8.18
N ASP A 370 -24.42 -1.21 -8.71
CA ASP A 370 -24.60 0.10 -9.34
C ASP A 370 -25.53 0.02 -10.55
N HIS A 371 -25.33 -0.98 -11.41
CA HIS A 371 -26.24 -1.24 -12.52
C HIS A 371 -27.65 -1.57 -12.02
N ALA A 372 -27.80 -2.37 -10.96
CA ALA A 372 -29.09 -2.67 -10.37
C ALA A 372 -29.79 -1.41 -9.83
N ALA A 373 -29.04 -0.51 -9.20
CA ALA A 373 -29.53 0.77 -8.69
C ALA A 373 -30.04 1.70 -9.81
N GLN A 374 -29.41 1.64 -10.99
CA GLN A 374 -29.85 2.35 -12.19
C GLN A 374 -31.11 1.72 -12.82
N MET A 375 -31.29 0.41 -12.71
CA MET A 375 -32.40 -0.33 -13.31
C MET A 375 -33.64 -0.40 -12.42
N THR A 376 -33.55 -0.21 -11.11
CA THR A 376 -34.76 -0.22 -10.25
C THR A 376 -35.58 1.06 -10.41
N GLY A 377 -36.90 0.91 -10.49
CA GLY A 377 -37.87 2.02 -10.40
C GLY A 377 -38.23 2.38 -8.96
N SER A 378 -37.83 1.57 -7.97
CA SER A 378 -38.07 1.81 -6.55
C SER A 378 -36.97 2.68 -5.93
N ASP A 379 -37.34 3.89 -5.51
CA ASP A 379 -36.39 4.81 -4.85
C ASP A 379 -35.83 4.23 -3.55
N ALA A 380 -36.64 3.57 -2.73
CA ALA A 380 -36.18 2.93 -1.49
C ALA A 380 -35.15 1.82 -1.79
N ARG A 381 -35.43 0.97 -2.78
CA ARG A 381 -34.53 -0.12 -3.19
C ARG A 381 -33.20 0.45 -3.72
N ARG A 382 -33.25 1.57 -4.45
CA ARG A 382 -32.05 2.24 -4.97
C ARG A 382 -31.08 2.65 -3.86
N GLY A 383 -31.59 3.25 -2.77
CA GLY A 383 -30.79 3.64 -1.62
C GLY A 383 -30.06 2.44 -0.99
N HIS A 384 -30.77 1.33 -0.77
CA HIS A 384 -30.17 0.11 -0.23
C HIS A 384 -29.07 -0.47 -1.13
N LEU A 385 -29.29 -0.50 -2.45
CA LEU A 385 -28.30 -1.02 -3.41
C LEU A 385 -27.03 -0.16 -3.44
N LEU A 386 -27.16 1.16 -3.34
CA LEU A 386 -26.02 2.08 -3.28
C LEU A 386 -25.23 1.93 -1.98
N LEU A 387 -25.92 1.75 -0.84
CA LEU A 387 -25.28 1.48 0.44
C LEU A 387 -24.50 0.16 0.38
N GLU A 388 -25.11 -0.93 -0.10
CA GLU A 388 -24.44 -2.23 -0.23
C GLU A 388 -23.24 -2.16 -1.19
N ALA A 389 -23.38 -1.46 -2.33
CA ALA A 389 -22.27 -1.23 -3.25
C ALA A 389 -21.12 -0.47 -2.56
N ALA A 390 -21.43 0.54 -1.74
CA ALA A 390 -20.43 1.30 -1.00
C ALA A 390 -19.70 0.45 0.05
N GLU A 391 -20.42 -0.40 0.78
CA GLU A 391 -19.82 -1.34 1.75
C GLU A 391 -18.84 -2.31 1.06
N LEU A 392 -19.22 -2.84 -0.11
CA LEU A 392 -18.33 -3.70 -0.90
C LEU A 392 -17.10 -2.95 -1.40
N LEU A 393 -17.25 -1.73 -1.91
CA LEU A 393 -16.13 -0.90 -2.37
C LEU A 393 -15.18 -0.53 -1.21
N GLY A 394 -15.75 -0.18 -0.06
CA GLY A 394 -14.98 0.07 1.16
C GLY A 394 -14.17 -1.16 1.59
N ALA A 395 -14.78 -2.34 1.56
CA ALA A 395 -14.09 -3.61 1.84
C ALA A 395 -13.02 -3.98 0.80
N ALA A 396 -13.18 -3.54 -0.45
CA ALA A 396 -12.18 -3.69 -1.52
C ALA A 396 -11.04 -2.65 -1.43
N GLY A 397 -11.19 -1.60 -0.62
CA GLY A 397 -10.21 -0.53 -0.47
C GLY A 397 -10.41 0.68 -1.39
N ASP A 398 -11.52 0.74 -2.14
CA ASP A 398 -11.91 1.91 -2.94
C ASP A 398 -12.74 2.89 -2.10
N ALA A 399 -12.07 3.53 -1.14
CA ALA A 399 -12.70 4.44 -0.18
C ALA A 399 -13.37 5.65 -0.84
N GLN A 400 -12.84 6.12 -1.98
CA GLN A 400 -13.41 7.27 -2.69
C GLN A 400 -14.71 6.90 -3.41
N ALA A 401 -14.74 5.77 -4.12
CA ALA A 401 -15.96 5.31 -4.76
C ALA A 401 -17.05 4.96 -3.73
N ALA A 402 -16.66 4.39 -2.59
CA ALA A 402 -17.58 4.15 -1.48
C ALA A 402 -18.12 5.47 -0.89
N ARG A 403 -17.25 6.44 -0.60
CA ARG A 403 -17.63 7.77 -0.08
C ARG A 403 -18.66 8.46 -0.96
N TYR A 404 -18.45 8.50 -2.28
CA TYR A 404 -19.38 9.13 -3.21
C TYR A 404 -20.80 8.54 -3.11
N ARG A 405 -20.92 7.21 -3.00
CA ARG A 405 -22.22 6.53 -2.87
C ARG A 405 -22.86 6.81 -1.51
N LEU A 406 -22.07 6.81 -0.44
CA LEU A 406 -22.56 7.11 0.91
C LEU A 406 -23.04 8.55 1.01
N GLU A 407 -22.32 9.51 0.43
CA GLU A 407 -22.74 10.91 0.36
C GLU A 407 -24.01 11.08 -0.47
N ALA A 408 -24.16 10.36 -1.58
CA ALA A 408 -25.41 10.32 -2.33
C ALA A 408 -26.56 9.76 -1.49
N VAL A 409 -26.30 8.73 -0.67
CA VAL A 409 -27.31 8.17 0.24
C VAL A 409 -27.70 9.19 1.32
N LEU A 410 -26.73 9.89 1.91
CA LEU A 410 -26.94 10.86 2.99
C LEU A 410 -27.61 12.17 2.52
N ALA A 411 -27.42 12.56 1.25
CA ALA A 411 -27.99 13.77 0.68
C ALA A 411 -29.50 13.68 0.39
N GLU A 412 -30.06 12.46 0.36
CA GLU A 412 -31.44 12.21 -0.04
C GLU A 412 -32.34 12.02 1.18
N GLU A 413 -33.21 12.99 1.47
CA GLU A 413 -34.12 12.97 2.63
C GLU A 413 -35.05 11.75 2.64
N ARG A 414 -35.38 11.20 1.46
CA ARG A 414 -36.25 10.03 1.30
C ARG A 414 -35.61 8.73 1.80
N TRP A 415 -34.30 8.70 2.05
CA TRP A 415 -33.55 7.55 2.56
C TRP A 415 -33.09 7.74 4.01
N ALA A 416 -33.86 8.48 4.81
CA ALA A 416 -33.55 8.77 6.20
C ALA A 416 -33.36 7.52 7.08
N ASP A 417 -33.99 6.40 6.74
CA ASP A 417 -33.82 5.11 7.41
C ASP A 417 -32.42 4.50 7.21
N LEU A 418 -31.73 4.87 6.13
CA LEU A 418 -30.34 4.47 5.83
C LEU A 418 -29.29 5.40 6.43
N HIS A 419 -29.70 6.55 6.98
CA HIS A 419 -28.79 7.60 7.42
C HIS A 419 -27.73 7.11 8.41
N VAL A 420 -28.14 6.33 9.42
CA VAL A 420 -27.23 5.77 10.41
C VAL A 420 -26.24 4.80 9.75
N ALA A 421 -26.72 3.81 9.00
CA ALA A 421 -25.86 2.80 8.38
C ALA A 421 -24.84 3.41 7.40
N ALA A 422 -25.28 4.37 6.58
CA ALA A 422 -24.40 5.12 5.68
C ALA A 422 -23.37 5.95 6.46
N THR A 423 -23.78 6.59 7.56
CA THR A 423 -22.88 7.38 8.41
C THR A 423 -21.84 6.51 9.11
N LEU A 424 -22.21 5.34 9.65
CA LEU A 424 -21.25 4.43 10.28
C LEU A 424 -20.19 3.96 9.29
N THR A 425 -20.60 3.61 8.07
CA THR A 425 -19.69 3.18 7.00
C THR A 425 -18.78 4.31 6.57
N LEU A 426 -19.32 5.51 6.35
CA LEU A 426 -18.55 6.68 5.93
C LEU A 426 -17.55 7.12 7.00
N ALA A 427 -17.98 7.20 8.27
CA ALA A 427 -17.09 7.54 9.38
C ALA A 427 -15.95 6.51 9.53
N THR A 428 -16.24 5.22 9.32
CA THR A 428 -15.19 4.18 9.33
C THR A 428 -14.18 4.42 8.23
N LEU A 429 -14.63 4.71 7.01
CA LEU A 429 -13.76 5.02 5.88
C LEU A 429 -12.93 6.29 6.11
N GLU A 430 -13.54 7.36 6.60
CA GLU A 430 -12.85 8.61 6.96
C GLU A 430 -11.77 8.39 8.02
N ALA A 431 -12.07 7.60 9.07
CA ALA A 431 -11.10 7.30 10.10
C ALA A 431 -9.88 6.55 9.53
N VAL A 432 -10.10 5.47 8.77
CA VAL A 432 -9.00 4.67 8.21
C VAL A 432 -8.24 5.38 7.07
N ASP A 433 -8.86 6.36 6.41
CA ASP A 433 -8.29 7.18 5.33
C ASP A 433 -7.59 8.45 5.87
N GLY A 434 -7.42 8.57 7.19
CA GLY A 434 -6.58 9.59 7.82
C GLY A 434 -7.30 10.83 8.37
N ALA A 435 -8.63 10.78 8.44
CA ALA A 435 -9.48 11.84 9.00
C ALA A 435 -10.28 11.38 10.24
N PRO A 436 -9.65 10.82 11.29
CA PRO A 436 -10.36 10.32 12.47
C PRO A 436 -11.13 11.40 13.24
N ALA A 437 -10.66 12.66 13.24
CA ALA A 437 -11.40 13.76 13.86
C ALA A 437 -12.71 14.08 13.12
N ALA A 438 -12.70 14.03 11.78
CA ALA A 438 -13.91 14.21 10.97
C ALA A 438 -14.90 13.05 11.20
N ALA A 439 -14.39 11.82 11.24
CA ALA A 439 -15.17 10.65 11.58
C ALA A 439 -15.82 10.73 12.97
N GLN A 440 -15.06 11.17 13.99
CA GLN A 440 -15.58 11.41 15.34
C GLN A 440 -16.73 12.43 15.30
N GLN A 441 -16.49 13.59 14.69
CA GLN A 441 -17.50 14.66 14.61
C GLN A 441 -18.76 14.15 13.91
N ARG A 442 -18.61 13.43 12.79
CA ARG A 442 -19.74 12.85 12.04
C ARG A 442 -20.56 11.89 12.88
N LEU A 443 -19.90 11.01 13.65
CA LEU A 443 -20.61 10.10 14.55
C LEU A 443 -21.31 10.85 15.68
N MET A 444 -20.72 11.93 16.22
CA MET A 444 -21.35 12.76 17.24
C MET A 444 -22.62 13.45 16.72
N GLU A 445 -22.56 13.99 15.50
CA GLU A 445 -23.72 14.57 14.81
C GLU A 445 -24.80 13.50 14.56
N CYS A 446 -24.39 12.28 14.19
CA CYS A 446 -25.30 11.15 14.00
C CYS A 446 -26.02 10.74 15.29
N VAL A 447 -25.35 10.75 16.45
CA VAL A 447 -25.98 10.46 17.75
C VAL A 447 -27.14 11.42 18.03
N ALA A 448 -27.01 12.69 17.65
CA ALA A 448 -28.04 13.71 17.90
C ALA A 448 -29.33 13.51 17.09
N VAL A 449 -29.28 12.75 15.99
CA VAL A 449 -30.41 12.53 15.07
C VAL A 449 -30.86 11.07 14.98
N ALA A 450 -30.08 10.13 15.51
CA ALA A 450 -30.39 8.71 15.48
C ALA A 450 -31.65 8.37 16.30
N ALA A 451 -32.40 7.36 15.84
CA ALA A 451 -33.50 6.81 16.64
C ALA A 451 -32.97 6.17 17.94
N PRO A 452 -33.74 6.15 19.04
CA PRO A 452 -33.27 5.66 20.34
C PRO A 452 -32.67 4.23 20.32
N ASP A 453 -33.16 3.36 19.45
CA ASP A 453 -32.69 1.99 19.27
C ASP A 453 -31.42 1.87 18.40
N GLN A 454 -31.02 2.95 17.73
CA GLN A 454 -29.81 3.03 16.89
C GLN A 454 -28.64 3.73 17.58
N VAL A 455 -28.91 4.58 18.59
CA VAL A 455 -27.89 5.37 19.30
C VAL A 455 -26.72 4.51 19.78
N GLY A 456 -27.01 3.38 20.42
CA GLY A 456 -25.97 2.52 20.98
C GLY A 456 -24.99 1.95 19.94
N VAL A 457 -25.44 1.75 18.70
CA VAL A 457 -24.56 1.26 17.60
C VAL A 457 -23.62 2.37 17.13
N VAL A 458 -24.09 3.61 17.09
CA VAL A 458 -23.27 4.79 16.76
C VAL A 458 -22.21 5.03 17.82
N GLU A 459 -22.60 4.95 19.10
CA GLU A 459 -21.69 5.08 20.23
C GLU A 459 -20.65 3.96 20.28
N ALA A 460 -21.01 2.72 19.94
CA ALA A 460 -20.05 1.61 19.83
C ALA A 460 -19.03 1.88 18.72
N ARG A 461 -19.47 2.41 17.56
CA ARG A 461 -18.60 2.71 16.41
C ARG A 461 -17.61 3.84 16.70
N MET A 462 -17.92 4.75 17.62
CA MET A 462 -17.06 5.86 18.04
C MET A 462 -15.68 5.40 18.53
N ALA A 463 -15.56 4.17 19.02
CA ALA A 463 -14.30 3.60 19.50
C ALA A 463 -13.18 3.63 18.45
N ILE A 464 -13.51 3.56 17.16
CA ILE A 464 -12.53 3.59 16.06
C ILE A 464 -11.81 4.94 15.98
N PRO A 465 -12.49 6.05 15.67
CA PRO A 465 -11.81 7.34 15.56
C PRO A 465 -11.20 7.79 16.89
N LEU A 466 -11.87 7.54 18.03
CA LEU A 466 -11.31 7.87 19.35
C LEU A 466 -10.04 7.09 19.66
N GLY A 467 -9.99 5.81 19.28
CA GLY A 467 -8.78 4.98 19.39
C GLY A 467 -7.64 5.52 18.53
N MET A 468 -7.93 5.96 17.30
CA MET A 468 -6.94 6.58 16.42
C MET A 468 -6.44 7.92 16.97
N LEU A 469 -7.28 8.69 17.66
CA LEU A 469 -6.91 9.95 18.32
C LEU A 469 -6.23 9.74 19.69
N GLY A 470 -6.25 8.52 20.23
CA GLY A 470 -5.67 8.19 21.55
C GLY A 470 -6.52 8.67 22.73
N LEU A 471 -7.82 8.93 22.55
CA LEU A 471 -8.71 9.51 23.55
C LEU A 471 -9.36 8.44 24.44
N VAL A 472 -8.55 7.72 25.22
CA VAL A 472 -8.98 6.54 26.01
C VAL A 472 -10.19 6.84 26.92
N GLN A 473 -10.23 8.00 27.57
CA GLN A 473 -11.36 8.36 28.44
C GLN A 473 -12.68 8.43 27.68
N GLN A 474 -12.67 9.04 26.50
CA GLN A 474 -13.85 9.16 25.66
C GLN A 474 -14.28 7.79 25.09
N ILE A 475 -13.33 6.87 24.86
CA ILE A 475 -13.66 5.49 24.47
C ILE A 475 -14.46 4.80 25.56
N ILE A 476 -14.07 4.97 26.83
CA ILE A 476 -14.79 4.40 27.98
C ILE A 476 -16.20 4.98 28.04
N GLU A 477 -16.32 6.31 28.05
CA GLU A 477 -17.62 7.01 28.12
C GLU A 477 -18.56 6.58 26.98
N SER A 478 -18.04 6.51 25.76
CA SER A 478 -18.81 6.07 24.59
C SER A 478 -19.18 4.58 24.66
N ALA A 479 -18.29 3.72 25.15
CA ALA A 479 -18.58 2.29 25.29
C ALA A 479 -19.58 2.01 26.42
N GLU A 480 -19.53 2.74 27.53
CA GLU A 480 -20.53 2.67 28.61
C GLU A 480 -21.91 3.09 28.12
N ALA A 481 -21.98 4.21 27.39
CA ALA A 481 -23.22 4.68 26.75
C ALA A 481 -23.75 3.63 25.76
N ALA A 482 -22.87 3.07 24.92
CA ALA A 482 -23.25 2.02 23.98
C ALA A 482 -23.82 0.78 24.67
N VAL A 483 -23.21 0.33 25.78
CA VAL A 483 -23.74 -0.80 26.58
C VAL A 483 -25.11 -0.47 27.17
N ALA A 484 -25.34 0.78 27.59
CA ALA A 484 -26.62 1.22 28.15
C ALA A 484 -27.73 1.35 27.10
N HIS A 485 -27.40 1.79 25.89
CA HIS A 485 -28.36 2.07 24.82
C HIS A 485 -28.59 0.89 23.86
N THR A 486 -27.68 -0.08 23.80
CA THR A 486 -27.89 -1.31 23.01
C THR A 486 -28.82 -2.30 23.71
N ARG A 487 -29.51 -3.13 22.93
CA ARG A 487 -30.39 -4.16 23.47
C ARG A 487 -29.56 -5.25 24.18
N PRO A 488 -29.84 -5.56 25.46
CA PRO A 488 -29.12 -6.62 26.17
C PRO A 488 -29.20 -7.97 25.43
N GLY A 489 -28.02 -8.57 25.19
CA GLY A 489 -27.88 -9.85 24.48
C GLY A 489 -27.88 -9.73 22.95
N SER A 490 -27.85 -8.51 22.40
CA SER A 490 -27.58 -8.29 20.97
C SER A 490 -26.07 -8.35 20.69
N VAL A 491 -25.72 -8.54 19.42
CA VAL A 491 -24.31 -8.59 18.98
C VAL A 491 -23.63 -7.22 19.19
N GLU A 492 -24.36 -6.13 19.01
CA GLU A 492 -23.89 -4.77 19.23
C GLU A 492 -23.58 -4.51 20.71
N ALA A 493 -24.40 -5.05 21.62
CA ALA A 493 -24.12 -5.01 23.06
C ALA A 493 -22.86 -5.80 23.41
N ASP A 494 -22.62 -6.94 22.74
CA ASP A 494 -21.41 -7.73 22.94
C ASP A 494 -20.15 -7.00 22.43
N VAL A 495 -20.24 -6.35 21.26
CA VAL A 495 -19.17 -5.49 20.74
C VAL A 495 -18.87 -4.34 21.70
N ALA A 496 -19.89 -3.63 22.17
CA ALA A 496 -19.74 -2.53 23.13
C ALA A 496 -19.07 -2.99 24.44
N ARG A 497 -19.47 -4.15 24.97
CA ARG A 497 -18.86 -4.74 26.17
C ARG A 497 -17.40 -5.12 25.97
N VAL A 498 -17.04 -5.68 24.81
CA VAL A 498 -15.65 -6.00 24.47
C VAL A 498 -14.79 -4.73 24.38
N VAL A 499 -15.30 -3.68 23.74
CA VAL A 499 -14.61 -2.37 23.67
C VAL A 499 -14.42 -1.79 25.07
N LEU A 500 -15.48 -1.79 25.89
CA LEU A 500 -15.44 -1.29 27.26
C LEU A 500 -14.42 -2.06 28.10
N ALA A 501 -14.42 -3.39 28.05
CA ALA A 501 -13.49 -4.22 28.80
C ALA A 501 -12.02 -3.88 28.48
N HIS A 502 -11.69 -3.65 27.21
CA HIS A 502 -10.36 -3.20 26.82
C HIS A 502 -10.05 -1.78 27.32
N ALA A 503 -10.91 -0.81 27.03
CA ALA A 503 -10.65 0.60 27.36
C ALA A 503 -10.58 0.84 28.87
N ALA A 504 -11.49 0.22 29.64
CA ALA A 504 -11.49 0.28 31.09
C ALA A 504 -10.24 -0.39 31.70
N SER A 505 -9.81 -1.54 31.17
CA SER A 505 -8.55 -2.19 31.58
C SER A 505 -7.33 -1.30 31.31
N ALA A 506 -7.34 -0.51 30.23
CA ALA A 506 -6.25 0.41 29.92
C ALA A 506 -6.16 1.59 30.90
N ARG A 507 -7.25 1.90 31.62
CA ARG A 507 -7.26 2.88 32.72
C ARG A 507 -6.95 2.24 34.07
N ASP A 508 -7.55 1.09 34.35
CA ASP A 508 -7.48 0.42 35.64
C ASP A 508 -7.16 -1.06 35.45
N GLU A 509 -5.86 -1.39 35.48
CA GLU A 509 -5.41 -2.77 35.37
C GLU A 509 -5.75 -3.61 36.62
N GLY A 510 -6.08 -2.99 37.76
CA GLY A 510 -6.49 -3.71 38.97
C GLY A 510 -7.82 -4.45 38.81
N ARG A 511 -8.68 -3.95 37.91
CA ARG A 511 -9.98 -4.54 37.58
C ARG A 511 -9.99 -5.28 36.24
N ALA A 512 -8.86 -5.38 35.54
CA ALA A 512 -8.78 -6.02 34.23
C ALA A 512 -9.28 -7.48 34.26
N GLY A 513 -9.03 -8.22 35.35
CA GLY A 513 -9.58 -9.57 35.54
C GLY A 513 -11.11 -9.61 35.50
N GLU A 514 -11.77 -8.72 36.26
CA GLU A 514 -13.23 -8.60 36.30
C GLU A 514 -13.81 -8.27 34.90
N PHE A 515 -13.14 -7.35 34.19
CA PHE A 515 -13.56 -6.96 32.84
C PHE A 515 -13.43 -8.11 31.86
N VAL A 516 -12.36 -8.90 31.90
CA VAL A 516 -12.22 -10.07 31.03
C VAL A 516 -13.19 -11.19 31.41
N ASP A 517 -13.44 -11.43 32.70
CA ASP A 517 -14.44 -12.41 33.15
C ASP A 517 -15.84 -12.07 32.63
N SER A 518 -16.17 -10.77 32.52
CA SER A 518 -17.43 -10.33 31.94
C SER A 518 -17.62 -10.67 30.45
N LEU A 519 -16.55 -11.07 29.75
CA LEU A 519 -16.58 -11.46 28.34
C LEU A 519 -16.89 -12.95 28.12
N GLU A 520 -16.75 -13.80 29.14
CA GLU A 520 -17.00 -15.24 29.03
C GLU A 520 -18.40 -15.61 28.48
N PRO A 521 -19.51 -14.96 28.88
CA PRO A 521 -20.84 -15.34 28.40
C PRO A 521 -21.15 -14.85 26.98
N LEU A 522 -20.28 -14.07 26.34
CA LEU A 522 -20.56 -13.42 25.05
C LEU A 522 -20.30 -14.34 23.86
N ASP A 523 -21.04 -14.16 22.76
CA ASP A 523 -20.75 -14.84 21.50
C ASP A 523 -19.67 -14.06 20.72
N LEU A 524 -18.41 -14.29 21.09
CA LEU A 524 -17.27 -13.63 20.45
C LEU A 524 -17.13 -13.94 18.95
N VAL A 525 -17.68 -15.06 18.47
CA VAL A 525 -17.67 -15.41 17.04
C VAL A 525 -18.67 -14.54 16.29
N ALA A 526 -19.89 -14.36 16.83
CA ALA A 526 -20.85 -13.43 16.26
C ALA A 526 -20.35 -11.99 16.30
N ALA A 527 -19.78 -11.57 17.43
CA ALA A 527 -19.23 -10.22 17.60
C ALA A 527 -18.11 -9.92 16.60
N ILE A 528 -17.13 -10.82 16.41
CA ILE A 528 -16.00 -10.57 15.50
C ILE A 528 -16.38 -10.61 14.00
N ARG A 529 -17.49 -11.28 13.67
CA ARG A 529 -18.09 -11.24 12.32
C ARG A 529 -18.81 -9.92 12.08
N HIS A 530 -19.37 -9.32 13.14
CA HIS A 530 -20.03 -8.02 13.07
C HIS A 530 -19.01 -6.87 13.08
N ASP A 531 -17.97 -6.95 13.90
CA ASP A 531 -16.91 -5.95 13.97
C ASP A 531 -15.51 -6.58 13.97
N PRO A 532 -14.68 -6.32 12.94
CA PRO A 532 -13.33 -6.86 12.84
C PRO A 532 -12.41 -6.55 14.03
N LEU A 533 -12.66 -5.45 14.76
CA LEU A 533 -11.81 -5.00 15.86
C LEU A 533 -12.03 -5.80 17.16
N VAL A 534 -13.08 -6.62 17.24
CA VAL A 534 -13.33 -7.45 18.43
C VAL A 534 -12.11 -8.29 18.80
N GLY A 535 -11.41 -8.86 17.80
CA GLY A 535 -10.19 -9.64 18.05
C GLY A 535 -9.08 -8.82 18.71
N LEU A 536 -8.91 -7.57 18.28
CA LEU A 536 -7.98 -6.60 18.88
C LEU A 536 -8.36 -6.31 20.34
N HIS A 537 -9.61 -5.94 20.59
CA HIS A 537 -10.07 -5.55 21.93
C HIS A 537 -10.02 -6.72 22.93
N VAL A 538 -10.51 -7.91 22.56
CA VAL A 538 -10.45 -9.11 23.41
C VAL A 538 -9.00 -9.44 23.77
N GLY A 539 -8.11 -9.51 22.77
CA GLY A 539 -6.73 -9.89 23.01
C GLY A 539 -5.98 -8.86 23.88
N ARG A 540 -6.25 -7.57 23.71
CA ARG A 540 -5.64 -6.53 24.55
C ARG A 540 -6.19 -6.48 25.97
N ALA A 541 -7.49 -6.67 26.16
CA ALA A 541 -8.08 -6.81 27.50
C ALA A 541 -7.42 -7.99 28.25
N MET A 542 -7.29 -9.14 27.59
CA MET A 542 -6.62 -10.31 28.17
C MET A 542 -5.12 -10.10 28.41
N ALA A 543 -4.43 -9.35 27.55
CA ALA A 543 -3.01 -9.03 27.73
C ALA A 543 -2.79 -8.14 28.97
N ILE A 544 -3.63 -7.13 29.19
CA ILE A 544 -3.57 -6.26 30.37
C ILE A 544 -3.89 -7.05 31.65
N ALA A 545 -4.87 -7.96 31.59
CA ALA A 545 -5.23 -8.88 32.68
C ALA A 545 -4.21 -10.02 32.90
N GLU A 546 -3.14 -10.10 32.10
CA GLU A 546 -2.15 -11.19 32.10
C GLU A 546 -2.70 -12.61 31.84
N ARG A 547 -3.85 -12.73 31.17
CA ARG A 547 -4.52 -14.00 30.83
C ARG A 547 -4.00 -14.60 29.52
N TYR A 548 -2.67 -14.68 29.35
CA TYR A 548 -2.05 -14.99 28.06
C TYR A 548 -2.40 -16.38 27.50
N ALA A 549 -2.52 -17.40 28.37
CA ALA A 549 -2.86 -18.77 27.95
C ALA A 549 -4.31 -18.86 27.45
N GLU A 550 -5.21 -18.13 28.11
CA GLU A 550 -6.63 -18.05 27.74
C GLU A 550 -6.79 -17.24 26.46
N ALA A 551 -6.07 -16.12 26.32
CA ALA A 551 -5.98 -15.36 25.08
C ALA A 551 -5.50 -16.22 23.91
N THR A 552 -4.46 -17.03 24.13
CA THR A 552 -3.95 -17.95 23.10
C THR A 552 -5.06 -18.90 22.65
N THR A 553 -5.79 -19.49 23.59
CA THR A 553 -6.87 -20.45 23.29
C THR A 553 -8.04 -19.78 22.57
N ALA A 554 -8.50 -18.63 23.09
CA ALA A 554 -9.63 -17.90 22.54
C ALA A 554 -9.34 -17.35 21.14
N LEU A 555 -8.21 -16.65 20.96
CA LEU A 555 -7.84 -16.06 19.67
C LEU A 555 -7.53 -17.12 18.61
N THR A 556 -6.88 -18.23 18.98
CA THR A 556 -6.65 -19.34 18.04
C THR A 556 -7.96 -19.94 17.54
N ARG A 557 -8.97 -20.07 18.41
CA ARG A 557 -10.31 -20.54 18.03
C ARG A 557 -11.00 -19.56 17.08
N LEU A 558 -10.96 -18.26 17.38
CA LEU A 558 -11.51 -17.22 16.52
C LEU A 558 -10.84 -17.23 15.14
N ILE A 559 -9.51 -17.27 15.10
CA ILE A 559 -8.72 -17.36 13.86
C ILE A 559 -9.12 -18.59 13.04
N GLY A 560 -9.30 -19.75 13.68
CA GLY A 560 -9.74 -20.98 13.01
C GLY A 560 -11.07 -20.83 12.28
N SER A 561 -12.05 -20.18 12.91
CA SER A 561 -13.36 -19.89 12.28
C SER A 561 -13.21 -18.90 11.12
N LEU A 562 -12.52 -17.79 11.35
CA LEU A 562 -12.38 -16.70 10.38
C LEU A 562 -11.60 -17.12 9.12
N ARG A 563 -10.62 -18.02 9.25
CA ARG A 563 -9.87 -18.58 8.11
C ARG A 563 -10.78 -19.35 7.15
N ALA A 564 -11.70 -20.16 7.68
CA ALA A 564 -12.63 -20.93 6.85
C ALA A 564 -13.56 -20.01 6.03
N GLU A 565 -13.87 -18.84 6.57
CA GLU A 565 -14.79 -17.85 5.97
C GLU A 565 -14.07 -16.83 5.06
N GLY A 566 -12.74 -16.77 5.10
CA GLY A 566 -11.95 -15.79 4.34
C GLY A 566 -12.05 -14.36 4.86
N ALA A 567 -12.38 -14.17 6.14
CA ALA A 567 -12.57 -12.85 6.78
C ALA A 567 -11.24 -12.15 7.11
N ARG A 568 -10.52 -11.72 6.06
CA ARG A 568 -9.15 -11.16 6.16
C ARG A 568 -9.01 -9.98 7.12
N ALA A 569 -9.99 -9.08 7.12
CA ALA A 569 -10.09 -7.94 8.02
C ALA A 569 -10.01 -8.35 9.50
N SER A 570 -10.89 -9.25 9.92
CA SER A 570 -10.93 -9.75 11.30
C SER A 570 -9.71 -10.61 11.65
N LEU A 571 -9.17 -11.35 10.68
CA LEU A 571 -7.94 -12.12 10.86
C LEU A 571 -6.75 -11.23 11.20
N ALA A 572 -6.61 -10.09 10.52
CA ALA A 572 -5.51 -9.15 10.78
C ALA A 572 -5.47 -8.70 12.26
N MET A 573 -6.65 -8.38 12.82
CA MET A 573 -6.78 -7.94 14.21
C MET A 573 -6.54 -9.08 15.20
N ALA A 574 -7.09 -10.26 14.94
CA ALA A 574 -6.92 -11.42 15.81
C ALA A 574 -5.47 -11.92 15.85
N TYR A 575 -4.77 -11.93 14.71
CA TYR A 575 -3.34 -12.27 14.65
C TYR A 575 -2.48 -11.26 15.40
N GLY A 576 -2.70 -9.97 15.18
CA GLY A 576 -1.94 -8.92 15.86
C GLY A 576 -2.06 -9.03 17.39
N ALA A 577 -3.30 -9.21 17.87
CA ALA A 577 -3.57 -9.36 19.30
C ALA A 577 -3.00 -10.66 19.89
N LEU A 578 -3.01 -11.76 19.12
CA LEU A 578 -2.37 -13.01 19.52
C LEU A 578 -0.85 -12.84 19.60
N GLY A 579 -0.26 -12.17 18.61
CA GLY A 579 1.15 -11.81 18.59
C GLY A 579 1.56 -10.98 19.81
N GLU A 580 0.77 -9.97 20.19
CA GLU A 580 1.01 -9.21 21.42
C GLU A 580 1.03 -10.12 22.66
N ASN A 581 0.03 -11.00 22.83
CA ASN A 581 -0.03 -11.92 23.95
C ASN A 581 1.17 -12.88 23.98
N HIS A 582 1.68 -13.31 22.82
CA HIS A 582 2.91 -14.08 22.74
C HIS A 582 4.14 -13.27 23.18
N ILE A 583 4.27 -12.00 22.79
CA ILE A 583 5.35 -11.12 23.27
C ILE A 583 5.31 -11.00 24.79
N ARG A 584 4.12 -10.72 25.35
CA ARG A 584 3.94 -10.53 26.80
C ARG A 584 4.25 -11.80 27.59
N ALA A 585 4.16 -12.96 26.95
CA ALA A 585 4.53 -14.27 27.51
C ALA A 585 5.95 -14.73 27.09
N SER A 586 6.80 -13.85 26.58
CA SER A 586 8.17 -14.17 26.13
C SER A 586 8.27 -15.28 25.07
N ARG A 587 7.21 -15.49 24.27
CA ARG A 587 7.15 -16.44 23.14
C ARG A 587 7.38 -15.71 21.81
N PHE A 588 8.61 -15.21 21.62
CA PHE A 588 8.92 -14.30 20.50
C PHE A 588 8.80 -14.92 19.10
N ASP A 589 9.13 -16.21 18.94
CA ASP A 589 9.02 -16.86 17.62
C ASP A 589 7.56 -17.00 17.18
N ASP A 590 6.67 -17.44 18.10
CA ASP A 590 5.22 -17.48 17.84
C ASP A 590 4.66 -16.09 17.56
N ALA A 591 5.16 -15.07 18.27
CA ALA A 591 4.74 -13.69 18.09
C ALA A 591 5.06 -13.18 16.69
N LEU A 592 6.29 -13.40 16.20
CA LEU A 592 6.71 -12.95 14.87
C LEU A 592 5.85 -13.57 13.77
N VAL A 593 5.57 -14.87 13.85
CA VAL A 593 4.68 -15.55 12.89
C VAL A 593 3.29 -14.89 12.84
N CYS A 594 2.72 -14.55 13.99
CA CYS A 594 1.42 -13.89 14.05
C CYS A 594 1.49 -12.45 13.53
N LEU A 595 2.51 -11.69 13.91
CA LEU A 595 2.66 -10.28 13.53
C LEU A 595 2.95 -10.10 12.04
N ASP A 596 3.73 -11.00 11.43
CA ASP A 596 3.98 -10.98 9.99
C ASP A 596 2.68 -11.16 9.20
N GLU A 597 1.84 -12.12 9.61
CA GLU A 597 0.53 -12.34 9.00
C GLU A 597 -0.40 -11.13 9.22
N ALA A 598 -0.41 -10.56 10.43
CA ALA A 598 -1.21 -9.38 10.75
C ALA A 598 -0.84 -8.16 9.89
N VAL A 599 0.46 -7.88 9.73
CA VAL A 599 0.98 -6.79 8.90
C VAL A 599 0.65 -7.05 7.42
N ALA A 600 0.90 -8.25 6.92
CA ALA A 600 0.61 -8.61 5.53
C ALA A 600 -0.88 -8.44 5.20
N LEU A 601 -1.76 -8.90 6.09
CA LEU A 601 -3.20 -8.73 5.93
C LEU A 601 -3.58 -7.25 5.97
N CYS A 602 -3.14 -6.45 6.95
CA CYS A 602 -3.45 -5.01 7.01
C CYS A 602 -3.03 -4.27 5.74
N MET A 603 -1.84 -4.60 5.21
CA MET A 603 -1.31 -3.99 3.98
C MET A 603 -2.08 -4.43 2.73
N GLY A 604 -2.69 -5.61 2.76
CA GLY A 604 -3.49 -6.18 1.66
C GLY A 604 -5.01 -5.94 1.76
N THR A 605 -5.54 -5.41 2.87
CA THR A 605 -7.01 -5.32 3.12
C THR A 605 -7.57 -3.90 3.30
N GLY A 606 -6.91 -2.86 2.80
CA GLY A 606 -7.38 -1.47 3.01
C GLY A 606 -7.32 -1.00 4.48
N GLN A 607 -6.81 -1.82 5.40
CA GLN A 607 -6.72 -1.58 6.84
C GLN A 607 -5.35 -1.05 7.28
N ARG A 608 -4.68 -0.29 6.41
CA ARG A 608 -3.32 0.22 6.64
C ARG A 608 -3.19 1.02 7.95
N ALA A 609 -4.26 1.69 8.39
CA ALA A 609 -4.30 2.48 9.63
C ALA A 609 -3.98 1.70 10.90
N PHE A 610 -4.14 0.37 10.89
CA PHE A 610 -3.85 -0.48 12.04
C PHE A 610 -2.45 -1.11 11.99
N ALA A 611 -1.80 -1.13 10.83
CA ALA A 611 -0.45 -1.69 10.68
C ALA A 611 0.61 -1.09 11.63
N PRO A 612 0.61 0.22 11.96
CA PRO A 612 1.57 0.81 12.88
C PRO A 612 1.64 0.13 14.26
N PHE A 613 0.51 -0.36 14.79
CA PHE A 613 0.50 -1.09 16.05
C PHE A 613 1.32 -2.38 15.97
N TRP A 614 1.11 -3.16 14.92
CA TRP A 614 1.76 -4.46 14.73
C TRP A 614 3.23 -4.33 14.36
N LEU A 615 3.58 -3.33 13.54
CA LEU A 615 4.96 -2.96 13.22
C LEU A 615 5.73 -2.57 14.48
N GLY A 616 5.14 -1.76 15.37
CA GLY A 616 5.78 -1.41 16.64
C GLY A 616 6.07 -2.62 17.54
N LEU A 617 5.16 -3.59 17.59
CA LEU A 617 5.37 -4.84 18.34
C LEU A 617 6.42 -5.76 17.70
N ARG A 618 6.48 -5.82 16.37
CA ARG A 618 7.53 -6.58 15.65
C ARG A 618 8.90 -5.93 15.86
N ALA A 619 8.97 -4.61 15.79
CA ALA A 619 10.16 -3.83 16.12
C ALA A 619 10.62 -4.06 17.57
N ARG A 620 9.69 -4.18 18.53
CA ARG A 620 10.02 -4.53 19.92
C ARG A 620 10.78 -5.87 20.03
N VAL A 621 10.31 -6.90 19.33
CA VAL A 621 10.98 -8.21 19.34
C VAL A 621 12.36 -8.13 18.68
N ALA A 622 12.45 -7.46 17.53
CA ALA A 622 13.71 -7.24 16.82
C ALA A 622 14.73 -6.49 17.70
N ALA A 623 14.30 -5.40 18.34
CA ALA A 623 15.12 -4.63 19.26
C ALA A 623 15.63 -5.47 20.44
N VAL A 624 14.75 -6.22 21.11
CA VAL A 624 15.18 -7.10 22.23
C VAL A 624 16.22 -8.12 21.77
N ARG A 625 16.10 -8.65 20.54
CA ARG A 625 17.04 -9.61 19.94
C ARG A 625 18.31 -8.98 19.35
N GLY A 626 18.35 -7.66 19.16
CA GLY A 626 19.48 -6.93 18.58
C GLY A 626 19.49 -6.90 17.05
N ASP A 627 18.33 -7.03 16.41
CA ASP A 627 18.17 -6.80 14.98
C ASP A 627 17.76 -5.34 14.73
N ASP A 628 18.73 -4.45 14.87
CA ASP A 628 18.51 -2.99 14.81
C ASP A 628 17.96 -2.55 13.43
N GLN A 629 18.39 -3.23 12.36
CA GLN A 629 17.93 -2.93 11.01
C GLN A 629 16.45 -3.28 10.84
N ALA A 630 16.02 -4.45 11.29
CA ALA A 630 14.61 -4.84 11.23
C ALA A 630 13.73 -3.94 12.12
N ALA A 631 14.21 -3.63 13.33
CA ALA A 631 13.50 -2.73 14.25
C ALA A 631 13.30 -1.34 13.64
N GLN A 632 14.36 -0.75 13.07
CA GLN A 632 14.30 0.57 12.46
C GLN A 632 13.39 0.59 11.22
N ALA A 633 13.47 -0.42 10.35
CA ALA A 633 12.63 -0.51 9.16
C ALA A 633 11.13 -0.53 9.50
N ASP A 634 10.75 -1.29 10.53
CA ASP A 634 9.36 -1.37 11.00
C ASP A 634 8.89 -0.07 11.64
N LEU A 635 9.73 0.56 12.47
CA LEU A 635 9.41 1.85 13.09
C LEU A 635 9.26 2.95 12.04
N ASP A 636 10.16 3.04 11.07
CA ASP A 636 10.10 4.05 9.99
C ASP A 636 8.82 3.90 9.16
N LEU A 637 8.49 2.67 8.78
CA LEU A 637 7.23 2.39 8.08
C LEU A 637 6.02 2.71 8.97
N GLY A 638 6.06 2.33 10.24
CA GLY A 638 5.00 2.60 11.21
C GLY A 638 4.74 4.10 11.39
N PHE A 639 5.78 4.90 11.61
CA PHE A 639 5.67 6.36 11.73
C PHE A 639 5.18 6.99 10.43
N THR A 640 5.69 6.56 9.27
CA THR A 640 5.26 7.08 7.97
C THR A 640 3.76 6.86 7.74
N ILE A 641 3.26 5.67 8.05
CA ILE A 641 1.83 5.35 7.94
C ILE A 641 1.03 6.16 8.97
N SER A 642 1.51 6.22 10.21
CA SER A 642 0.82 6.93 11.29
C SER A 642 0.67 8.43 11.03
N ASP A 643 1.72 9.07 10.52
CA ASP A 643 1.72 10.49 10.18
C ASP A 643 0.80 10.78 8.99
N ARG A 644 0.73 9.87 7.99
CA ARG A 644 -0.20 10.00 6.86
C ARG A 644 -1.66 9.79 7.25
N GLN A 645 -1.93 8.90 8.20
CA GLN A 645 -3.28 8.51 8.60
C GLN A 645 -3.72 9.14 9.93
N SER A 646 -2.97 10.10 10.45
CA SER A 646 -3.29 10.81 11.70
C SER A 646 -3.59 9.88 12.89
N THR A 647 -2.89 8.74 13.01
CA THR A 647 -3.15 7.72 14.05
C THR A 647 -2.35 7.97 15.33
N PHE A 648 -2.62 9.07 16.02
CA PHE A 648 -1.98 9.45 17.29
C PHE A 648 -1.96 8.34 18.35
N GLY A 649 -3.04 7.57 18.47
CA GLY A 649 -3.12 6.44 19.39
C GLY A 649 -2.11 5.35 19.07
N ALA A 650 -1.86 5.06 17.78
CA ALA A 650 -0.82 4.12 17.37
C ALA A 650 0.59 4.69 17.56
N ARG A 651 0.75 6.00 17.33
CA ARG A 651 2.00 6.73 17.55
C ARG A 651 2.51 6.59 18.99
N TYR A 652 1.63 6.60 19.98
CA TYR A 652 1.99 6.32 21.38
C TYR A 652 2.72 4.97 21.55
N PHE A 653 2.23 3.90 20.90
CA PHE A 653 2.89 2.58 20.95
C PHE A 653 4.17 2.53 20.13
N LEU A 654 4.24 3.23 18.99
CA LEU A 654 5.49 3.36 18.23
C LEU A 654 6.58 4.05 19.04
N LEU A 655 6.25 5.14 19.74
CA LEU A 655 7.18 5.87 20.62
C LEU A 655 7.69 4.98 21.76
N ALA A 656 6.79 4.23 22.41
CA ALA A 656 7.17 3.30 23.47
C ALA A 656 8.17 2.23 22.98
N ASN A 657 7.92 1.64 21.81
CA ASN A 657 8.80 0.61 21.25
C ASN A 657 10.09 1.19 20.64
N ALA A 658 10.05 2.40 20.08
CA ALA A 658 11.25 3.15 19.66
C ALA A 658 12.14 3.49 20.86
N GLY A 659 11.55 3.85 22.01
CA GLY A 659 12.28 4.07 23.26
C GLY A 659 13.01 2.81 23.74
N LEU A 660 12.37 1.64 23.69
CA LEU A 660 13.03 0.36 24.02
C LEU A 660 14.14 -0.01 23.03
N THR A 661 13.96 0.33 21.75
CA THR A 661 14.98 0.16 20.70
C THR A 661 16.22 1.00 21.03
N ALA A 662 16.02 2.30 21.27
CA ALA A 662 17.08 3.20 21.71
C ALA A 662 17.74 2.76 23.03
N LEU A 663 16.97 2.22 23.98
CA LEU A 663 17.51 1.70 25.24
C LEU A 663 18.44 0.50 25.01
N THR A 664 18.08 -0.39 24.10
CA THR A 664 18.88 -1.57 23.76
C THR A 664 20.20 -1.16 23.08
N GLU A 665 20.13 -0.15 22.20
CA GLU A 665 21.29 0.45 21.52
C GLU A 665 22.11 1.41 22.40
N ARG A 666 21.69 1.65 23.64
CA ARG A 666 22.35 2.57 24.61
C ARG A 666 22.35 4.04 24.16
N ARG A 667 21.34 4.46 23.41
CA ARG A 667 21.10 5.86 23.00
C ARG A 667 20.22 6.58 24.00
N ASP A 668 20.79 6.90 25.17
CA ASP A 668 20.06 7.45 26.31
C ASP A 668 19.26 8.75 25.99
N ASP A 669 19.82 9.65 25.18
CA ASP A 669 19.12 10.89 24.79
C ASP A 669 17.87 10.61 23.93
N ASP A 670 17.92 9.60 23.07
CA ASP A 670 16.77 9.19 22.26
C ASP A 670 15.71 8.48 23.10
N VAL A 671 16.10 7.71 24.12
CA VAL A 671 15.14 7.14 25.09
C VAL A 671 14.36 8.25 25.78
N ILE A 672 15.07 9.28 26.28
CA ILE A 672 14.45 10.43 26.96
C ILE A 672 13.52 11.17 25.99
N ALA A 673 13.94 11.39 24.74
CA ALA A 673 13.10 12.05 23.75
C ALA A 673 11.80 11.27 23.50
N LYS A 674 11.90 9.97 23.16
CA LYS A 674 10.74 9.15 22.77
C LYS A 674 9.82 8.84 23.94
N LEU A 675 10.35 8.40 25.07
CA LEU A 675 9.55 8.05 26.25
C LEU A 675 9.08 9.29 27.02
N GLY A 676 9.79 10.42 26.91
CA GLY A 676 9.33 11.72 27.39
C GLY A 676 8.08 12.19 26.67
N GLU A 677 7.97 11.96 25.35
CA GLU A 677 6.72 12.19 24.60
C GLU A 677 5.58 11.30 25.11
N CYS A 678 5.83 10.01 25.39
CA CYS A 678 4.83 9.14 26.02
C CYS A 678 4.38 9.66 27.40
N TRP A 679 5.31 10.15 28.22
CA TRP A 679 4.98 10.73 29.52
C TRP A 679 4.17 12.02 29.41
N ALA A 680 4.50 12.89 28.46
CA ALA A 680 3.72 14.10 28.20
C ALA A 680 2.29 13.77 27.72
N PHE A 681 2.16 12.75 26.86
CA PHE A 681 0.86 12.26 26.41
C PHE A 681 -0.01 11.77 27.56
N GLU A 682 0.52 10.94 28.47
CA GLU A 682 -0.23 10.44 29.63
C GLU A 682 -0.58 11.57 30.62
N GLN A 683 0.30 12.55 30.84
CA GLN A 683 -0.02 13.67 31.72
C GLN A 683 -1.14 14.56 31.16
N ALA A 684 -1.18 14.75 29.84
CA ALA A 684 -2.23 15.55 29.19
C ALA A 684 -3.57 14.79 29.07
N GLY A 685 -3.51 13.51 28.73
CA GLY A 685 -4.67 12.65 28.48
C GLY A 685 -5.20 11.89 29.69
N GLY A 686 -4.55 12.03 30.85
CA GLY A 686 -4.76 11.22 32.05
C GLY A 686 -3.89 9.97 32.04
N LEU A 687 -3.39 9.58 33.22
CA LEU A 687 -2.47 8.46 33.36
C LEU A 687 -3.12 7.13 32.94
N LEU A 688 -2.35 6.31 32.22
CA LEU A 688 -2.75 4.98 31.77
C LEU A 688 -2.15 3.91 32.67
N ALA A 689 -2.76 2.73 32.65
CA ALA A 689 -2.21 1.56 33.30
C ALA A 689 -0.82 1.22 32.69
N PRO A 690 0.24 1.00 33.50
CA PRO A 690 1.57 0.67 33.01
C PRO A 690 1.60 -0.55 32.06
N GLN A 691 0.68 -1.50 32.25
CA GLN A 691 0.52 -2.65 31.36
C GLN A 691 0.21 -2.29 29.90
N VAL A 692 -0.35 -1.11 29.62
CA VAL A 692 -0.76 -0.74 28.26
C VAL A 692 0.43 -0.78 27.30
N ALA A 693 1.56 -0.15 27.66
CA ALA A 693 2.73 -0.06 26.78
C ALA A 693 4.08 -0.44 27.42
N ARG A 694 4.14 -0.64 28.75
CA ARG A 694 5.33 -1.13 29.49
C ARG A 694 6.62 -0.37 29.17
N TRP A 695 6.62 0.96 29.34
CA TRP A 695 7.79 1.80 29.06
C TRP A 695 8.26 2.63 30.27
N HIS A 696 7.43 2.86 31.30
CA HIS A 696 7.75 3.78 32.41
C HIS A 696 9.10 3.46 33.08
N VAL A 697 9.38 2.18 33.34
CA VAL A 697 10.64 1.75 33.96
C VAL A 697 11.86 1.92 33.05
N ASP A 698 11.67 1.94 31.73
CA ASP A 698 12.74 2.16 30.77
C ASP A 698 13.24 3.61 30.85
N LEU A 699 12.31 4.56 31.02
CA LEU A 699 12.65 5.96 31.26
C LEU A 699 13.27 6.17 32.64
N VAL A 700 12.75 5.51 33.69
CA VAL A 700 13.36 5.53 35.03
C VAL A 700 14.81 5.02 34.99
N GLU A 701 15.08 3.93 34.28
CA GLU A 701 16.43 3.38 34.16
C GLU A 701 17.42 4.39 33.58
N VAL A 702 17.02 5.11 32.54
CA VAL A 702 17.88 6.12 31.90
C VAL A 702 18.04 7.36 32.78
N TYR A 703 16.97 7.85 33.41
CA TYR A 703 17.06 8.97 34.33
C TYR A 703 17.95 8.68 35.54
N SER A 704 17.82 7.51 36.17
CA SER A 704 18.74 7.08 37.23
C SER A 704 20.19 7.03 36.74
N ARG A 705 20.45 6.43 35.58
CA ARG A 705 21.81 6.34 35.03
C ARG A 705 22.43 7.72 34.72
N ARG A 706 21.62 8.71 34.39
CA ARG A 706 22.03 10.09 34.10
C ARG A 706 22.03 11.00 35.34
N GLY A 707 21.71 10.47 36.53
CA GLY A 707 21.61 11.23 37.78
C GLY A 707 20.43 12.21 37.82
N ARG A 708 19.45 12.06 36.93
CA ARG A 708 18.23 12.88 36.85
C ARG A 708 17.13 12.32 37.75
N HIS A 709 17.43 12.14 39.04
CA HIS A 709 16.51 11.48 39.98
C HIS A 709 15.17 12.21 40.15
N ASP A 710 15.18 13.54 40.14
CA ASP A 710 13.96 14.35 40.27
C ASP A 710 12.97 14.09 39.13
N ASP A 711 13.48 13.81 37.92
CA ASP A 711 12.64 13.47 36.76
C ASP A 711 12.12 12.02 36.82
N ALA A 712 12.83 11.12 37.52
CA ALA A 712 12.44 9.73 37.69
C ALA A 712 11.37 9.53 38.79
N VAL A 713 11.36 10.37 39.82
CA VAL A 713 10.46 10.26 40.98
C VAL A 713 8.98 10.16 40.58
N PRO A 714 8.41 11.05 39.73
CA PRO A 714 7.00 10.98 39.35
C PRO A 714 6.61 9.67 38.65
N LEU A 715 7.51 9.10 37.85
CA LEU A 715 7.29 7.81 37.16
C LEU A 715 7.29 6.64 38.15
N VAL A 716 8.18 6.66 39.14
CA VAL A 716 8.22 5.66 40.21
C VAL A 716 6.98 5.77 41.09
N GLU A 717 6.57 6.98 41.46
CA GLU A 717 5.35 7.22 42.23
C GLU A 717 4.11 6.73 41.49
N HIS A 718 4.01 6.95 40.17
CA HIS A 718 2.92 6.40 39.36
C HIS A 718 2.90 4.87 39.40
N LEU A 719 4.04 4.22 39.15
CA LEU A 719 4.16 2.76 39.19
C LEU A 719 3.78 2.18 40.57
N GLU A 720 4.24 2.79 41.65
CA GLU A 720 3.90 2.38 43.02
C GLU A 720 2.43 2.63 43.37
N THR A 721 1.87 3.76 42.92
CA THR A 721 0.45 4.07 43.11
C THR A 721 -0.42 2.98 42.48
N VAL A 722 -0.14 2.61 41.23
CA VAL A 722 -0.88 1.54 40.56
C VAL A 722 -0.60 0.20 41.23
N ALA A 723 0.66 -0.12 41.56
CA ALA A 723 1.04 -1.39 42.21
C ALA A 723 0.43 -1.61 43.60
N ALA A 724 -0.07 -0.56 44.25
CA ALA A 724 -0.72 -0.63 45.56
C ALA A 724 -2.18 -1.10 45.49
N ALA A 725 -2.83 -1.04 44.32
CA ALA A 725 -4.22 -1.49 44.17
C ALA A 725 -4.35 -3.03 44.21
N SER A 726 -5.54 -3.51 44.55
CA SER A 726 -5.86 -4.94 44.50
C SER A 726 -6.06 -5.42 43.07
N GLY A 727 -5.71 -6.68 42.77
CA GLY A 727 -5.92 -7.27 41.43
C GLY A 727 -4.95 -6.81 40.36
N VAL A 728 -3.97 -5.98 40.72
CA VAL A 728 -2.98 -5.40 39.80
C VAL A 728 -2.04 -6.47 39.25
N SER A 729 -1.62 -6.22 38.00
CA SER A 729 -0.77 -7.13 37.25
C SER A 729 0.55 -7.47 37.98
N ARG A 730 1.01 -8.71 37.81
CA ARG A 730 2.26 -9.19 38.41
C ARG A 730 3.44 -8.37 37.92
N TRP A 731 3.47 -8.07 36.61
CA TRP A 731 4.54 -7.30 36.00
C TRP A 731 4.62 -5.87 36.54
N THR A 732 3.51 -5.15 36.73
CA THR A 732 3.53 -3.78 37.27
C THR A 732 4.03 -3.78 38.71
N ARG A 733 3.58 -4.73 39.54
CA ARG A 733 4.05 -4.87 40.92
C ARG A 733 5.55 -5.13 41.00
N ALA A 734 6.08 -6.05 40.19
CA ALA A 734 7.52 -6.34 40.16
C ALA A 734 8.32 -5.16 39.61
N THR A 735 7.79 -4.49 38.59
CA THR A 735 8.43 -3.35 37.92
C THR A 735 8.48 -2.12 38.83
N ALA A 736 7.45 -1.87 39.64
CA ALA A 736 7.46 -0.81 40.65
C ALA A 736 8.61 -1.01 41.66
N ARG A 737 8.82 -2.25 42.13
CA ARG A 737 9.94 -2.60 43.03
C ARG A 737 11.29 -2.37 42.35
N ARG A 738 11.44 -2.81 41.10
CA ARG A 738 12.66 -2.55 40.31
C ARG A 738 12.90 -1.06 40.11
N ALA A 739 11.87 -0.29 39.76
CA ALA A 739 11.97 1.15 39.52
C ALA A 739 12.44 1.90 40.78
N ARG A 740 11.86 1.57 41.94
CA ARG A 740 12.31 2.13 43.23
C ARG A 740 13.75 1.72 43.56
N ALA A 741 14.13 0.48 43.27
CA ALA A 741 15.51 0.02 43.47
C ALA A 741 16.52 0.77 42.60
N LEU A 742 16.18 1.08 41.35
CA LEU A 742 17.01 1.88 40.44
C LEU A 742 17.20 3.31 40.95
N LEU A 743 16.20 3.88 41.61
CA LEU A 743 16.27 5.23 42.16
C LEU A 743 17.18 5.32 43.40
N CYS A 744 17.21 4.28 44.24
CA CYS A 744 18.00 4.27 45.48
C CYS A 744 19.28 3.44 45.40
N ALA A 745 19.66 2.92 44.23
CA ALA A 745 20.81 2.03 44.07
C ALA A 745 22.13 2.64 44.57
N ASP A 746 22.36 3.93 44.29
CA ASP A 746 23.60 4.61 44.67
C ASP A 746 23.59 5.09 46.14
N SER A 747 22.43 5.46 46.68
CA SER A 747 22.29 6.00 48.04
C SER A 747 22.06 4.93 49.11
N GLU A 748 21.31 3.88 48.79
CA GLU A 748 20.88 2.81 49.70
C GLU A 748 21.00 1.42 49.00
N PRO A 749 22.22 0.94 48.68
CA PRO A 749 22.43 -0.26 47.86
C PRO A 749 21.86 -1.54 48.48
N GLU A 750 21.87 -1.66 49.81
CA GLU A 750 21.29 -2.80 50.54
C GLU A 750 19.77 -2.85 50.36
N ARG A 751 19.11 -1.68 50.46
CA ARG A 751 17.67 -1.56 50.23
C ARG A 751 17.30 -1.83 48.78
N ALA A 752 18.10 -1.32 47.84
CA ALA A 752 17.94 -1.62 46.42
C ALA A 752 18.05 -3.14 46.16
N GLY A 753 19.01 -3.82 46.80
CA GLY A 753 19.13 -5.27 46.76
C GLY A 753 17.86 -6.01 47.23
N CYS A 754 17.31 -5.64 48.38
CA CYS A 754 16.07 -6.22 48.90
C CYS A 754 14.87 -6.00 47.97
N LEU A 755 14.72 -4.79 47.42
CA LEU A 755 13.66 -4.47 46.46
C LEU A 755 13.79 -5.29 45.16
N LEU A 756 15.01 -5.54 44.70
CA LEU A 756 15.26 -6.38 43.53
C LEU A 756 14.99 -7.86 43.82
N ASP A 757 15.25 -8.34 45.04
CA ASP A 757 14.84 -9.67 45.48
C ASP A 757 13.32 -9.83 45.47
N GLU A 758 12.60 -8.84 45.99
CA GLU A 758 11.14 -8.80 45.90
C GLU A 758 10.67 -8.82 44.45
N ALA A 759 11.22 -7.95 43.59
CA ALA A 759 10.88 -7.91 42.16
C ALA A 759 11.09 -9.27 41.47
N VAL A 760 12.27 -9.88 41.64
CA VAL A 760 12.63 -11.17 41.05
C VAL A 760 11.73 -12.31 41.55
N SER A 761 11.28 -12.24 42.81
CA SER A 761 10.36 -13.22 43.40
C SER A 761 8.93 -13.11 42.85
N ILE A 762 8.53 -11.90 42.42
CA ILE A 762 7.20 -11.65 41.84
C ILE A 762 7.19 -12.07 40.37
N PHE A 763 8.24 -11.81 39.61
CA PHE A 763 8.29 -12.18 38.19
C PHE A 763 8.22 -13.70 37.96
N ASP A 764 7.44 -14.10 36.96
CA ASP A 764 7.42 -15.48 36.49
C ASP A 764 8.63 -15.73 35.56
N PRO A 765 9.43 -16.79 35.80
CA PRO A 765 10.66 -17.03 35.03
C PRO A 765 10.42 -17.44 33.57
N GLU A 766 9.24 -17.96 33.23
CA GLU A 766 8.87 -18.37 31.88
C GLU A 766 8.23 -17.21 31.12
N ILE A 767 7.24 -16.55 31.74
CA ILE A 767 6.42 -15.50 31.13
C ILE A 767 7.16 -14.17 31.09
N ASP A 768 7.81 -13.76 32.19
CA ASP A 768 8.43 -12.43 32.36
C ASP A 768 9.95 -12.47 32.15
N ALA A 769 10.42 -13.37 31.27
CA ALA A 769 11.83 -13.71 31.09
C ALA A 769 12.75 -12.49 30.94
N PHE A 770 12.34 -11.55 30.10
CA PHE A 770 13.12 -10.37 29.75
C PHE A 770 13.26 -9.43 30.96
N ASP A 771 12.14 -9.03 31.58
CA ASP A 771 12.12 -8.10 32.70
C ASP A 771 12.72 -8.70 33.98
N ARG A 772 12.48 -10.00 34.23
CA ARG A 772 13.16 -10.74 35.31
C ARG A 772 14.67 -10.74 35.13
N SER A 773 15.15 -10.94 33.91
CA SER A 773 16.59 -10.94 33.60
C SER A 773 17.21 -9.55 33.78
N ARG A 774 16.48 -8.49 33.45
CA ARG A 774 16.89 -7.10 33.73
C ARG A 774 16.97 -6.84 35.24
N ALA A 775 15.97 -7.25 36.02
CA ALA A 775 16.00 -7.14 37.48
C ALA A 775 17.19 -7.90 38.10
N LEU A 776 17.49 -9.11 37.62
CA LEU A 776 18.67 -9.88 38.06
C LEU A 776 20.00 -9.22 37.66
N MET A 777 20.08 -8.63 36.47
CA MET A 777 21.24 -7.87 36.04
C MET A 777 21.48 -6.67 36.96
N ASP A 778 20.44 -5.93 37.33
CA ASP A 778 20.53 -4.81 38.27
C ASP A 778 20.89 -5.30 39.68
N LYS A 779 20.34 -6.44 40.12
CA LYS A 779 20.69 -7.05 41.41
C LYS A 779 22.17 -7.38 41.47
N ALA A 780 22.73 -7.93 40.38
CA ALA A 780 24.16 -8.21 40.29
C ALA A 780 25.04 -6.95 40.37
N ARG A 781 24.51 -5.76 40.02
CA ARG A 781 25.25 -4.49 40.14
C ARG A 781 25.32 -4.00 41.58
N VAL A 782 24.22 -4.10 42.34
CA VAL A 782 24.15 -3.60 43.73
C VAL A 782 24.59 -4.64 44.78
N CYS A 783 24.63 -5.93 44.43
CA CYS A 783 25.00 -6.98 45.38
C CYS A 783 26.49 -6.93 45.74
N THR A 784 26.79 -6.94 47.04
CA THR A 784 28.16 -6.94 47.60
C THR A 784 28.75 -8.34 47.74
N ASP A 785 27.92 -9.37 48.05
CA ASP A 785 28.33 -10.78 48.15
C ASP A 785 28.73 -11.34 46.76
N PRO A 786 29.99 -11.76 46.55
CA PRO A 786 30.43 -12.32 45.27
C PRO A 786 29.61 -13.53 44.80
N ALA A 787 29.18 -14.41 45.71
CA ALA A 787 28.47 -15.63 45.34
C ALA A 787 27.03 -15.31 44.89
N ALA A 788 26.32 -14.45 45.61
CA ALA A 788 25.00 -13.97 45.19
C ALA A 788 25.06 -13.16 43.89
N ARG A 789 26.10 -12.34 43.71
CA ARG A 789 26.34 -11.60 42.46
C ARG A 789 26.47 -12.54 41.27
N ASP A 790 27.30 -13.57 41.37
CA ASP A 790 27.55 -14.53 40.29
C ASP A 790 26.29 -15.36 39.96
N ARG A 791 25.54 -15.80 40.98
CA ARG A 791 24.24 -16.46 40.78
C ARG A 791 23.28 -15.56 39.99
N SER A 792 23.14 -14.29 40.39
CA SER A 792 22.27 -13.34 39.68
C SER A 792 22.71 -13.07 38.24
N ARG A 793 24.02 -12.96 37.98
CA ARG A 793 24.56 -12.84 36.60
C ARG A 793 24.24 -14.06 35.76
N THR A 794 24.52 -15.24 36.28
CA THR A 794 24.27 -16.53 35.59
C THR A 794 22.78 -16.70 35.27
N GLU A 795 21.90 -16.33 36.21
CA GLU A 795 20.47 -16.36 35.97
C GLU A 795 20.00 -15.36 34.90
N ALA A 796 20.51 -14.11 34.95
CA ALA A 796 20.20 -13.10 33.95
C ALA A 796 20.66 -13.52 32.55
N LEU A 797 21.90 -14.01 32.42
CA LEU A 797 22.47 -14.50 31.16
C LEU A 797 21.64 -15.62 30.54
N TYR A 798 21.20 -16.57 31.35
CA TYR A 798 20.33 -17.64 30.88
C TYR A 798 18.99 -17.12 30.38
N GLY A 799 18.34 -16.23 31.14
CA GLY A 799 17.04 -15.68 30.75
C GLY A 799 17.12 -14.87 29.45
N PHE A 800 18.14 -14.02 29.28
CA PHE A 800 18.36 -13.30 28.02
C PHE A 800 18.64 -14.24 26.84
N ARG A 801 19.52 -15.24 27.01
CA ARG A 801 19.84 -16.18 25.92
C ARG A 801 18.65 -17.03 25.50
N ARG A 802 17.79 -17.43 26.44
CA ARG A 802 16.59 -18.22 26.17
C ARG A 802 15.66 -17.53 25.16
N ILE A 803 15.55 -16.21 25.22
CA ILE A 803 14.68 -15.41 24.34
C ILE A 803 15.42 -14.78 23.16
N GLY A 804 16.72 -15.06 23.01
CA GLY A 804 17.58 -14.50 21.96
C GLY A 804 18.01 -13.05 22.19
N ALA A 805 17.91 -12.52 23.41
CA ALA A 805 18.27 -11.14 23.76
C ALA A 805 19.79 -10.94 23.86
N SER A 806 20.49 -11.13 22.76
CA SER A 806 21.95 -11.13 22.69
C SER A 806 22.60 -9.81 23.14
N PRO A 807 22.10 -8.61 22.74
CA PRO A 807 22.67 -7.35 23.22
C PRO A 807 22.58 -7.21 24.74
N TRP A 808 21.48 -7.67 25.34
CA TRP A 808 21.27 -7.62 26.78
C TRP A 808 22.14 -8.64 27.52
N ALA A 809 22.31 -9.85 26.96
CA ALA A 809 23.25 -10.82 27.50
C ALA A 809 24.69 -10.29 27.50
N ALA A 810 25.10 -9.55 26.47
CA ALA A 810 26.43 -8.93 26.38
C ALA A 810 26.67 -7.85 27.46
N GLN A 811 25.61 -7.23 27.99
CA GLN A 811 25.70 -6.22 29.06
C GLN A 811 25.99 -6.85 30.43
N VAL A 812 25.77 -8.16 30.60
CA VAL A 812 26.11 -8.86 31.84
C VAL A 812 27.62 -9.17 31.81
N LYS A 813 28.44 -8.31 32.43
CA LYS A 813 29.89 -8.50 32.54
C LYS A 813 30.21 -9.88 33.14
N ALA A 814 30.84 -10.74 32.35
CA ALA A 814 31.55 -11.91 32.88
C ALA A 814 32.85 -11.41 33.53
N ASP A 815 33.15 -11.85 34.75
CA ASP A 815 34.51 -11.70 35.26
C ASP A 815 35.46 -12.57 34.40
N ASP A 816 36.64 -12.05 34.10
CA ASP A 816 37.62 -12.57 33.12
C ASP A 816 38.31 -13.89 33.55
N ARG A 817 37.64 -14.74 34.33
CA ARG A 817 38.06 -16.11 34.62
C ARG A 817 36.88 -17.03 34.37
N ALA A 818 36.89 -17.77 33.26
CA ALA A 818 35.91 -18.81 33.04
C ALA A 818 36.13 -19.92 34.09
N PRO A 819 35.15 -20.23 34.96
CA PRO A 819 35.26 -21.32 35.95
C PRO A 819 35.52 -22.69 35.30
N LEU A 820 35.28 -22.81 34.00
CA LEU A 820 35.56 -24.00 33.19
C LEU A 820 37.04 -24.25 32.94
N ASP A 821 37.88 -23.22 32.98
CA ASP A 821 39.33 -23.38 32.78
C ASP A 821 40.00 -24.02 34.02
N GLU A 822 39.29 -24.09 35.15
CA GLU A 822 39.71 -24.80 36.37
C GLU A 822 39.24 -26.27 36.40
N LEU A 823 38.38 -26.68 35.46
CA LEU A 823 37.93 -28.06 35.33
C LEU A 823 39.02 -28.91 34.66
N THR A 824 39.21 -30.11 35.18
CA THR A 824 40.01 -31.13 34.49
C THR A 824 39.25 -31.67 33.28
N ASP A 825 39.96 -32.19 32.27
CA ASP A 825 39.35 -32.81 31.08
C ASP A 825 38.33 -33.91 31.41
N ALA A 826 38.52 -34.61 32.52
CA ALA A 826 37.62 -35.65 33.00
C ALA A 826 36.34 -35.05 33.61
N GLU A 827 36.45 -33.97 34.38
CA GLU A 827 35.31 -33.25 34.96
C GLU A 827 34.49 -32.60 33.85
N ARG A 828 35.14 -32.00 32.85
CA ARG A 828 34.49 -31.39 31.67
C ARG A 828 33.69 -32.43 30.87
N ARG A 829 34.34 -33.53 30.47
CA ARG A 829 33.67 -34.63 29.74
C ARG A 829 32.47 -35.19 30.47
N ILE A 830 32.56 -35.35 31.79
CA ILE A 830 31.43 -35.84 32.58
C ILE A 830 30.30 -34.81 32.62
N LEU A 831 30.62 -33.52 32.73
CA LEU A 831 29.64 -32.44 32.75
C LEU A 831 28.97 -32.22 31.38
N ASP A 832 29.66 -32.45 30.26
CA ASP A 832 29.06 -32.44 28.91
C ASP A 832 27.93 -33.47 28.79
N GLU A 833 28.16 -34.67 29.31
CA GLU A 833 27.17 -35.74 29.34
C GLU A 833 26.01 -35.42 30.31
N VAL A 834 26.28 -34.69 31.40
CA VAL A 834 25.22 -34.15 32.27
C VAL A 834 24.37 -33.10 31.55
N ALA A 835 24.98 -32.25 30.73
CA ALA A 835 24.28 -31.25 29.92
C ALA A 835 23.34 -31.91 28.88
N GLN A 836 23.68 -33.11 28.42
CA GLN A 836 22.83 -33.97 27.57
C GLN A 836 21.72 -34.71 28.34
N GLY A 837 21.56 -34.48 29.65
CA GLY A 837 20.50 -35.07 30.47
C GLY A 837 20.74 -36.51 30.90
N LEU A 838 21.94 -37.08 30.68
CA LEU A 838 22.25 -38.45 31.06
C LEU A 838 22.40 -38.59 32.58
N THR A 839 22.11 -39.76 33.13
CA THR A 839 22.29 -40.10 34.56
C THR A 839 23.71 -40.63 34.86
N ASN A 840 24.14 -40.61 36.13
CA ASN A 840 25.48 -41.09 36.51
C ASN A 840 25.76 -42.55 36.07
N GLN A 841 24.74 -43.41 36.05
CA GLN A 841 24.89 -44.81 35.57
C GLN A 841 25.08 -44.87 34.05
N GLN A 842 24.37 -44.04 33.29
CA GLN A 842 24.51 -43.96 31.84
C GLN A 842 25.86 -43.37 31.44
N ILE A 843 26.31 -42.31 32.13
CA ILE A 843 27.63 -41.68 31.93
C ILE A 843 28.75 -42.67 32.25
N ALA A 844 28.64 -43.38 33.37
CA ALA A 844 29.59 -44.42 33.77
C ALA A 844 29.74 -45.51 32.69
N LYS A 845 28.62 -45.98 32.13
CA LYS A 845 28.63 -46.95 31.04
C LYS A 845 29.26 -46.40 29.75
N ARG A 846 28.96 -45.14 29.39
CA ARG A 846 29.43 -44.49 28.17
C ARG A 846 30.92 -44.15 28.21
N LEU A 847 31.42 -43.75 29.38
CA LEU A 847 32.83 -43.36 29.58
C LEU A 847 33.70 -44.49 30.15
N HIS A 848 33.16 -45.70 30.29
CA HIS A 848 33.84 -46.86 30.90
C HIS A 848 34.38 -46.58 32.32
N LEU A 849 33.61 -45.86 33.13
CA LEU A 849 33.91 -45.52 34.52
C LEU A 849 32.93 -46.21 35.49
N SER A 850 33.24 -46.21 36.79
CA SER A 850 32.24 -46.59 37.80
C SER A 850 31.29 -45.43 38.12
N ALA A 851 30.03 -45.72 38.46
CA ALA A 851 29.07 -44.68 38.86
C ALA A 851 29.55 -43.85 40.07
N LYS A 852 30.33 -44.47 40.97
CA LYS A 852 30.98 -43.79 42.11
C LYS A 852 32.07 -42.82 41.65
N THR A 853 32.83 -43.19 40.62
CA THR A 853 33.85 -42.33 40.01
C THR A 853 33.20 -41.10 39.36
N VAL A 854 32.11 -41.29 38.61
CA VAL A 854 31.34 -40.19 38.02
C VAL A 854 30.80 -39.24 39.09
N ALA A 855 30.22 -39.77 40.17
CA ALA A 855 29.72 -38.96 41.28
C ALA A 855 30.83 -38.14 41.97
N ASN A 856 32.02 -38.72 42.14
CA ASN A 856 33.16 -38.02 42.74
C ASN A 856 33.71 -36.90 41.84
N HIS A 857 33.75 -37.11 40.51
CA HIS A 857 34.12 -36.05 39.57
C HIS A 857 33.08 -34.94 39.54
N LEU A 858 31.79 -35.27 39.55
CA LEU A 858 30.72 -34.28 39.65
C LEU A 858 30.81 -33.48 40.95
N TYR A 859 31.06 -34.12 42.09
CA TYR A 859 31.23 -33.42 43.36
C TYR A 859 32.39 -32.41 43.33
N ARG A 860 33.54 -32.78 42.75
CA ARG A 860 34.69 -31.88 42.60
C ARG A 860 34.42 -30.76 41.59
N ALA A 861 33.80 -31.10 40.47
CA ALA A 861 33.41 -30.14 39.46
C ALA A 861 32.40 -29.12 40.01
N TYR A 862 31.42 -29.57 40.78
CA TYR A 862 30.43 -28.68 41.41
C TYR A 862 31.09 -27.68 42.37
N ARG A 863 32.05 -28.16 43.17
CA ARG A 863 32.81 -27.29 44.08
C ARG A 863 33.66 -26.25 43.34
N LYS A 864 34.27 -26.63 42.22
CA LYS A 864 35.06 -25.71 41.37
C LYS A 864 34.17 -24.68 40.65
N LEU A 865 33.00 -25.10 40.22
CA LEU A 865 32.01 -24.26 39.55
C LEU A 865 31.15 -23.44 40.51
N GLY A 866 31.26 -23.64 41.83
CA GLY A 866 30.41 -22.97 42.82
C GLY A 866 28.93 -23.34 42.75
N VAL A 867 28.57 -24.45 42.09
CA VAL A 867 27.19 -24.89 41.90
C VAL A 867 26.78 -25.92 42.94
N SER A 868 25.51 -25.91 43.31
CA SER A 868 24.92 -26.75 44.36
C SER A 868 24.06 -27.90 43.81
N SER A 869 23.65 -27.82 42.53
CA SER A 869 22.77 -28.80 41.91
C SER A 869 23.26 -29.28 40.54
N ARG A 870 22.79 -30.48 40.15
CA ARG A 870 23.03 -31.05 38.82
C ARG A 870 22.50 -30.16 37.70
N THR A 871 21.35 -29.55 37.93
CA THR A 871 20.70 -28.64 36.98
C THR A 871 21.50 -27.36 36.81
N GLU A 872 22.03 -26.79 37.90
CA GLU A 872 22.95 -25.64 37.86
C GLU A 872 24.24 -25.98 37.11
N ALA A 873 24.82 -27.17 37.34
CA ALA A 873 26.02 -27.61 36.63
C ALA A 873 25.79 -27.85 35.13
N ALA A 874 24.66 -28.47 34.76
CA ALA A 874 24.24 -28.65 33.37
C ALA A 874 24.07 -27.29 32.67
N ARG A 875 23.43 -26.34 33.35
CA ARG A 875 23.24 -24.97 32.88
C ARG A 875 24.58 -24.26 32.67
N HIS A 876 25.53 -24.42 33.60
CA HIS A 876 26.85 -23.82 33.50
C HIS A 876 27.63 -24.29 32.27
N MET A 877 27.50 -25.56 31.86
CA MET A 877 28.12 -26.08 30.63
C MET A 877 27.49 -25.50 29.37
N LEU A 878 26.16 -25.53 29.29
CA LEU A 878 25.41 -25.01 28.14
C LEU A 878 25.67 -23.51 27.88
N LEU A 879 26.01 -22.75 28.93
CA LEU A 879 26.30 -21.32 28.86
C LEU A 879 27.70 -20.97 28.30
N HIS A 880 28.62 -21.92 28.18
CA HIS A 880 30.00 -21.62 27.79
C HIS A 880 30.51 -22.39 26.56
N ASP A 881 29.87 -23.49 26.17
CA ASP A 881 30.25 -24.24 24.96
C ASP A 881 30.02 -23.47 23.64
N GLY A 882 29.10 -22.49 23.64
CA GLY A 882 28.87 -21.61 22.48
C GLY A 882 30.08 -20.75 22.07
N ARG A 883 31.10 -20.60 22.93
CA ARG A 883 32.38 -19.92 22.60
C ARG A 883 33.36 -20.83 21.83
N ALA A 884 33.26 -22.15 21.98
CA ALA A 884 34.20 -23.09 21.34
C ALA A 884 33.91 -23.29 19.84
N ASP A 885 32.64 -23.22 19.42
CA ASP A 885 32.27 -23.33 18.00
C ASP A 885 32.62 -22.06 17.19
N GLN A 886 32.60 -20.87 17.79
CA GLN A 886 33.05 -19.63 17.13
C GLN A 886 34.58 -19.60 16.89
N LEU A 887 35.37 -20.21 17.77
CA LEU A 887 36.83 -20.33 17.60
C LEU A 887 37.23 -21.43 16.60
N ARG A 888 36.37 -22.43 16.35
CA ARG A 888 36.59 -23.45 15.31
C ARG A 888 36.14 -23.00 13.91
N SER A 889 35.15 -22.10 13.85
CA SER A 889 34.69 -21.45 12.62
C SER A 889 35.70 -20.44 12.05
N SER A 890 36.40 -19.70 12.91
CA SER A 890 37.43 -18.73 12.51
C SER A 890 38.80 -19.34 12.14
N ALA A 891 38.96 -20.65 12.30
CA ALA A 891 40.17 -21.39 11.97
C ALA A 891 39.98 -22.35 10.76
N ARG A 892 38.95 -22.15 9.94
CA ARG A 892 38.70 -22.90 8.70
C ARG A 892 38.65 -21.99 7.49
#